data_AF-A0A238F523-F1
#
_entry.id   AF-A0A238F523-F1
#
_cell.length_a   1.000
_cell.length_b   1.000
_cell.length_c   1.000
_cell.angle_alpha   90.00
_cell.angle_beta   90.00
_cell.angle_gamma   90.00
#
_symmetry.space_group_name_H-M   'P 1'
#
loop_
_entity.id
_entity.type
_entity.pdbx_description
1 polymer ?
#
loop_
_entity_poly.entity_id
_entity_poly.type
_entity_poly.pdbx_seq_one_letter_code
_entity_poly.pdbx_strand_id
1 'polypeptide(L)'
;MSHAEASALLNRALSANVDDELATDQALDELTALIKLQPALIPGIWPAVLRSVTDPRPSRLFNWAIQVMRYALTLNLLSADTRTNLSLLALHAIKTAMTYARDSSIQKIGLQCFASIYPLLFKYANSTSRCSGNDQQTWMNVNGLKMITLELWTDTKNGKTGVKIAAVKVLQRIIQTQTKATSDPRLQRTVQEPNLLMCKPNHPFLKPVQLEDEANKLLEEAITTLFTSDDSDLVSALVSTLAVLVKARTTFARLVVTALTHWVPTALVGKVTAAQIRSTEKIVRTSLTHLLKTNTIAPFASQVTDFLNRQAARMDAAAIEARHQQEKLLLEQARKRQLQETEASIAAATKRRRLDSPNAESVPTVNLREVFMTTDGTPNALAQFDASILPLNVCIDFLVATMQQVDAAAFARAIEAAKARLSHASAVASTSTLPTDEVETEDGARVRGKGRARYEVYDPLKIDLGDDELVLKTDEPETTPLARTNDDIKAPRDEASDDEDEGGDDEDEDDGALPIVEFDSALPSTTMKDLITSVEMTQQERDEYLVRSIRRLCKVGAEESGDELWISLVARLVTRGIDGKGVQEDERGGLRERIREEMLEFVKEDPGNRIGFASKWLNEEWFAEKMATLTKERKMEEGEGKKERTYDIWLRKLLAHIMSKSLNRDRSFTQFVIDLPDLPVDEVEKLGQMCMRREQVQLGFSSLRELAVLRPEVRPAAVDVLLSLTTHKDKPTRNAAINTVKKWVPDSTALSPTIIAFALSLFSRMEVAPQVKEENGPKKEDGVEDGEVDMAMDVTPPPEEQKPVFAYALVKDARVVDHLDPPESKEDVVRHVELLFALCHKHPHLLKQYVMAEYLELFSAFATLQPLAQEHILTLITPLIKSLGITKPELLEAIDLAPEGSDALLLRVLNLLGEKMPRLPSGIIQSLKKIARERVLDPQFYVMIVSECDKDELKAYIPRIILLLDGTPERKSLIRSVFLAATAPPSEKGAMASRSKINLLTAVELMSVLHQSDAISGLKPAIEAISICFSMTDAFRPEILSSFMQYTLDHFSTIPTLFLRTVIQAVSTYKSALSPFISSTLLVRLINKQVWQSPPVWEGFIRLAKVVQPGSFKALLLLPREQLEDVVRRQPALKEGLRKVVQSGMGPVGDAGKEIMEVLEEPAEQVLQQPGVEEPVALPVQSG
;
A
#
# COMPACT_ATOMS: atom_id res chain seq x y z
N MET A 1 -31.66 -30.32 4.99
CA MET A 1 -31.16 -30.12 6.37
C MET A 1 -32.34 -29.78 7.25
N SER A 2 -32.47 -30.40 8.41
CA SER A 2 -33.73 -30.41 9.18
C SER A 2 -33.74 -29.35 10.28
N HIS A 3 -34.91 -28.84 10.68
CA HIS A 3 -35.05 -27.97 11.86
C HIS A 3 -34.42 -28.59 13.13
N ALA A 4 -34.38 -29.92 13.22
CA ALA A 4 -33.75 -30.65 14.32
C ALA A 4 -32.24 -30.45 14.37
N GLU A 5 -31.58 -30.28 13.24
CA GLU A 5 -30.14 -30.05 13.12
C GLU A 5 -29.76 -28.65 13.60
N ALA A 6 -30.52 -27.63 13.17
CA ALA A 6 -30.35 -26.26 13.65
C ALA A 6 -30.62 -26.12 15.16
N SER A 7 -31.63 -26.81 15.68
CA SER A 7 -31.90 -26.86 17.12
C SER A 7 -30.84 -27.65 17.90
N ALA A 8 -30.28 -28.71 17.34
CA ALA A 8 -29.21 -29.49 17.96
C ALA A 8 -27.92 -28.67 18.08
N LEU A 9 -27.52 -27.95 17.03
CA LEU A 9 -26.36 -27.05 17.05
C LEU A 9 -26.55 -25.90 18.05
N LEU A 10 -27.75 -25.34 18.13
CA LEU A 10 -28.06 -24.29 19.11
C LEU A 10 -28.04 -24.82 20.55
N ASN A 11 -28.59 -26.01 20.79
CA ASN A 11 -28.54 -26.64 22.10
C ASN A 11 -27.11 -26.99 22.50
N ARG A 12 -26.27 -27.43 21.55
CA ARG A 12 -24.83 -27.65 21.78
C ARG A 12 -24.14 -26.35 22.22
N ALA A 13 -24.39 -25.25 21.53
CA ALA A 13 -23.86 -23.93 21.89
C ALA A 13 -24.41 -23.39 23.24
N LEU A 14 -25.64 -23.75 23.62
CA LEU A 14 -26.23 -23.40 24.92
C LEU A 14 -25.74 -24.29 26.07
N SER A 15 -25.33 -25.52 25.78
CA SER A 15 -24.89 -26.53 26.75
C SER A 15 -23.39 -26.55 27.00
N ALA A 16 -22.60 -25.87 26.16
CA ALA A 16 -21.16 -25.80 26.32
C ALA A 16 -20.83 -25.08 27.64
N ASN A 17 -20.01 -25.72 28.48
CA ASN A 17 -19.51 -25.11 29.71
C ASN A 17 -18.64 -23.89 29.37
N VAL A 18 -18.56 -22.95 30.32
CA VAL A 18 -17.85 -21.67 30.22
C VAL A 18 -16.38 -21.80 29.76
N ASP A 19 -15.79 -22.99 29.88
CA ASP A 19 -14.38 -23.27 29.56
C ASP A 19 -14.13 -23.73 28.11
N ASP A 20 -15.16 -23.96 27.29
CA ASP A 20 -15.04 -24.52 25.93
C ASP A 20 -15.52 -23.49 24.85
N GLU A 21 -14.91 -22.30 24.88
CA GLU A 21 -15.26 -21.17 23.99
C GLU A 21 -15.11 -21.52 22.50
N LEU A 22 -14.11 -22.33 22.15
CA LEU A 22 -13.81 -22.72 20.76
C LEU A 22 -14.91 -23.59 20.14
N ALA A 23 -15.44 -24.56 20.90
CA ALA A 23 -16.52 -25.43 20.43
C ALA A 23 -17.84 -24.67 20.26
N THR A 24 -18.05 -23.65 21.10
CA THR A 24 -19.19 -22.73 21.00
C THR A 24 -19.09 -21.85 19.76
N ASP A 25 -17.90 -21.30 19.47
CA ASP A 25 -17.65 -20.49 18.29
C ASP A 25 -17.90 -21.25 16.99
N GLN A 26 -17.35 -22.47 16.88
CA GLN A 26 -17.55 -23.32 15.69
C GLN A 26 -19.03 -23.65 15.46
N ALA A 27 -19.76 -24.03 16.52
CA ALA A 27 -21.19 -24.33 16.41
C ALA A 27 -22.03 -23.11 15.99
N LEU A 28 -21.68 -21.90 16.46
CA LEU A 28 -22.37 -20.66 16.08
C LEU A 28 -22.04 -20.22 14.65
N ASP A 29 -20.82 -20.44 14.17
CA ASP A 29 -20.42 -20.13 12.80
C ASP A 29 -21.09 -21.09 11.80
N GLU A 30 -21.13 -22.39 12.09
CA GLU A 30 -21.88 -23.39 11.32
C GLU A 30 -23.37 -23.04 11.27
N LEU A 31 -23.97 -22.69 12.41
CA LEU A 31 -25.37 -22.30 12.47
C LEU A 31 -25.65 -21.01 11.67
N THR A 32 -24.71 -20.06 11.65
CA THR A 32 -24.80 -18.84 10.84
C THR A 32 -24.78 -19.16 9.34
N ALA A 33 -23.91 -20.09 8.92
CA ALA A 33 -23.86 -20.53 7.53
C ALA A 33 -25.18 -21.19 7.10
N LEU A 34 -25.77 -22.03 7.97
CA LEU A 34 -27.06 -22.66 7.72
C LEU A 34 -28.22 -21.68 7.63
N ILE A 35 -28.29 -20.68 8.53
CA ILE A 35 -29.31 -19.64 8.49
C ILE A 35 -29.23 -18.81 7.20
N LYS A 36 -28.01 -18.53 6.71
CA LYS A 36 -27.81 -17.82 5.44
C LYS A 36 -28.27 -18.63 4.22
N LEU A 37 -28.12 -19.95 4.27
CA LEU A 37 -28.54 -20.85 3.19
C LEU A 37 -30.06 -21.12 3.21
N GLN A 38 -30.66 -21.23 4.40
CA GLN A 38 -32.09 -21.47 4.60
C GLN A 38 -32.70 -20.53 5.66
N PRO A 39 -33.14 -19.32 5.27
CA PRO A 39 -33.77 -18.36 6.18
C PRO A 39 -35.06 -18.88 6.86
N ALA A 40 -35.74 -19.86 6.26
CA ALA A 40 -36.95 -20.48 6.81
C ALA A 40 -36.75 -21.20 8.15
N LEU A 41 -35.49 -21.46 8.57
CA LEU A 41 -35.16 -22.08 9.86
C LEU A 41 -35.31 -21.12 11.06
N ILE A 42 -35.28 -19.80 10.79
CA ILE A 42 -35.27 -18.74 11.82
C ILE A 42 -36.45 -18.83 12.80
N PRO A 43 -37.72 -19.02 12.38
CA PRO A 43 -38.84 -19.11 13.31
C PRO A 43 -38.72 -20.23 14.35
N GLY A 44 -38.09 -21.36 13.98
CA GLY A 44 -37.91 -22.51 14.87
C GLY A 44 -36.90 -22.25 16.00
N ILE A 45 -35.88 -21.44 15.74
CA ILE A 45 -34.83 -21.08 16.72
C ILE A 45 -35.09 -19.74 17.42
N TRP A 46 -36.08 -18.96 16.96
CA TRP A 46 -36.36 -17.61 17.43
C TRP A 46 -36.54 -17.47 18.95
N PRO A 47 -37.30 -18.33 19.64
CA PRO A 47 -37.46 -18.20 21.09
C PRO A 47 -36.14 -18.33 21.87
N ALA A 48 -35.22 -19.16 21.39
CA ALA A 48 -33.90 -19.33 22.00
C ALA A 48 -33.01 -18.11 21.73
N VAL A 49 -33.00 -17.60 20.50
CA VAL A 49 -32.31 -16.34 20.13
C VAL A 49 -32.76 -15.19 21.02
N LEU A 50 -34.06 -15.02 21.22
CA LEU A 50 -34.59 -13.95 22.07
C LEU A 50 -34.18 -14.09 23.53
N ARG A 51 -34.22 -15.31 24.10
CA ARG A 51 -33.75 -15.56 25.46
C ARG A 51 -32.28 -15.20 25.65
N SER A 52 -31.44 -15.51 24.66
CA SER A 52 -30.01 -15.15 24.67
C SER A 52 -29.77 -13.64 24.64
N VAL A 53 -30.69 -12.85 24.07
CA VAL A 53 -30.61 -11.37 24.06
C VAL A 53 -31.17 -10.75 25.34
N THR A 54 -32.03 -11.46 26.08
CA THR A 54 -32.59 -10.94 27.34
C THR A 54 -31.62 -10.96 28.51
N ASP A 55 -30.57 -11.78 28.48
CA ASP A 55 -29.48 -11.74 29.46
C ASP A 55 -28.40 -10.74 28.99
N PRO A 56 -28.20 -9.61 29.67
CA PRO A 56 -27.28 -8.55 29.23
C PRO A 56 -25.78 -8.88 29.43
N ARG A 57 -25.43 -10.12 29.78
CA ARG A 57 -24.03 -10.55 29.92
C ARG A 57 -23.34 -10.57 28.56
N PRO A 58 -22.19 -9.87 28.38
CA PRO A 58 -21.44 -9.91 27.14
C PRO A 58 -20.91 -11.33 26.94
N SER A 59 -21.52 -12.05 26.00
CA SER A 59 -21.12 -13.39 25.60
C SER A 59 -21.09 -13.45 24.07
N ARG A 60 -20.32 -14.38 23.52
CA ARG A 60 -20.35 -14.65 22.07
C ARG A 60 -21.76 -14.97 21.59
N LEU A 61 -22.50 -15.76 22.38
CA LEU A 61 -23.89 -16.12 22.10
C LEU A 61 -24.81 -14.88 22.05
N PHE A 62 -24.65 -13.92 22.96
CA PHE A 62 -25.40 -12.65 22.93
C PHE A 62 -25.12 -11.87 21.64
N ASN A 63 -23.86 -11.71 21.27
CA ASN A 63 -23.48 -11.00 20.05
C ASN A 63 -23.99 -11.70 18.79
N TRP A 64 -23.88 -13.03 18.74
CA TRP A 64 -24.43 -13.84 17.65
C TRP A 64 -25.95 -13.68 17.54
N ALA A 65 -26.67 -13.76 18.67
CA ALA A 65 -28.12 -13.62 18.70
C ALA A 65 -28.59 -12.24 18.22
N ILE A 66 -27.85 -11.17 18.57
CA ILE A 66 -28.09 -9.81 18.03
C ILE A 66 -27.91 -9.76 16.50
N GLN A 67 -26.91 -10.44 15.94
CA GLN A 67 -26.72 -10.51 14.48
C GLN A 67 -27.82 -11.31 13.78
N VAL A 68 -28.27 -12.43 14.37
CA VAL A 68 -29.41 -13.19 13.84
C VAL A 68 -30.69 -12.36 13.90
N MET A 69 -30.91 -11.62 14.98
CA MET A 69 -32.03 -10.68 15.10
C MET A 69 -31.99 -9.60 14.00
N ARG A 70 -30.82 -9.02 13.72
CA ARG A 70 -30.61 -8.09 12.61
C ARG A 70 -30.96 -8.74 11.27
N TYR A 71 -30.41 -9.93 11.01
CA TYR A 71 -30.60 -10.65 9.76
C TYR A 71 -32.08 -10.95 9.49
N ALA A 72 -32.79 -11.46 10.50
CA ALA A 72 -34.20 -11.82 10.43
C ALA A 72 -35.13 -10.63 10.20
N LEU A 73 -34.86 -9.48 10.85
CA LEU A 73 -35.78 -8.33 10.83
C LEU A 73 -35.48 -7.32 9.73
N THR A 74 -34.25 -7.24 9.21
CA THR A 74 -33.85 -6.16 8.28
C THR A 74 -33.73 -6.58 6.80
N LEU A 75 -33.42 -7.84 6.48
CA LEU A 75 -33.06 -8.24 5.10
C LEU A 75 -34.22 -8.72 4.22
N ASN A 76 -35.49 -8.58 4.64
CA ASN A 76 -36.68 -8.96 3.87
C ASN A 76 -36.69 -10.41 3.31
N LEU A 77 -35.99 -11.36 3.95
CA LEU A 77 -35.86 -12.74 3.47
C LEU A 77 -37.03 -13.66 3.84
N LEU A 78 -37.88 -13.21 4.76
CA LEU A 78 -39.03 -13.96 5.29
C LEU A 78 -40.32 -13.34 4.78
N SER A 79 -41.40 -14.14 4.76
CA SER A 79 -42.74 -13.65 4.43
C SER A 79 -43.15 -12.49 5.36
N ALA A 80 -43.99 -11.58 4.86
CA ALA A 80 -44.45 -10.41 5.63
C ALA A 80 -45.16 -10.82 6.93
N ASP A 81 -45.95 -11.90 6.90
CA ASP A 81 -46.69 -12.41 8.05
C ASP A 81 -45.77 -13.07 9.08
N THR A 82 -44.83 -13.92 8.63
CA THR A 82 -43.83 -14.52 9.51
C THR A 82 -43.02 -13.44 10.21
N ARG A 83 -42.55 -12.43 9.48
CA ARG A 83 -41.78 -11.33 10.05
C ARG A 83 -42.58 -10.49 11.04
N THR A 84 -43.87 -10.26 10.78
CA THR A 84 -44.76 -9.57 11.73
C THR A 84 -44.85 -10.33 13.05
N ASN A 85 -45.05 -11.65 12.99
CA ASN A 85 -45.08 -12.51 14.18
C ASN A 85 -43.75 -12.52 14.94
N LEU A 86 -42.62 -12.61 14.24
CA LEU A 86 -41.29 -12.53 14.87
C LEU A 86 -41.04 -11.17 15.53
N SER A 87 -41.52 -10.08 14.91
CA SER A 87 -41.38 -8.71 15.42
C SER A 87 -42.14 -8.50 16.73
N LEU A 88 -43.35 -9.06 16.84
CA LEU A 88 -44.16 -9.00 18.06
C LEU A 88 -43.44 -9.64 19.25
N LEU A 89 -42.75 -10.76 19.04
CA LEU A 89 -41.99 -11.47 20.07
C LEU A 89 -40.67 -10.76 20.44
N ALA A 90 -40.11 -9.96 19.52
CA ALA A 90 -38.78 -9.38 19.68
C ALA A 90 -38.71 -8.03 20.44
N LEU A 91 -39.85 -7.43 20.78
CA LEU A 91 -39.91 -6.08 21.36
C LEU A 91 -39.03 -5.91 22.60
N HIS A 92 -39.04 -6.89 23.51
CA HIS A 92 -38.21 -6.86 24.71
C HIS A 92 -36.71 -6.99 24.39
N ALA A 93 -36.34 -7.89 23.48
CA ALA A 93 -34.94 -8.07 23.05
C ALA A 93 -34.38 -6.80 22.37
N ILE A 94 -35.20 -6.13 21.56
CA ILE A 94 -34.85 -4.85 20.92
C ILE A 94 -34.66 -3.75 21.97
N LYS A 95 -35.55 -3.70 22.98
CA LYS A 95 -35.38 -2.78 24.11
C LYS A 95 -34.03 -2.98 24.79
N THR A 96 -33.68 -4.23 25.12
CA THR A 96 -32.38 -4.58 25.74
C THR A 96 -31.21 -4.17 24.85
N ALA A 97 -31.29 -4.39 23.54
CA ALA A 97 -30.24 -3.99 22.61
C ALA A 97 -30.06 -2.46 22.53
N MET A 98 -31.16 -1.69 22.53
CA MET A 98 -31.12 -0.23 22.48
C MET A 98 -30.57 0.41 23.76
N THR A 99 -30.88 -0.16 24.92
CA THR A 99 -30.40 0.34 26.22
C THR A 99 -29.01 -0.17 26.61
N TYR A 100 -28.35 -0.96 25.74
CA TYR A 100 -27.04 -1.54 26.00
C TYR A 100 -25.90 -0.50 25.92
N ALA A 101 -25.71 0.27 26.99
CA ALA A 101 -24.76 1.40 27.02
C ALA A 101 -23.28 1.00 26.84
N ARG A 102 -22.92 -0.27 27.06
CA ARG A 102 -21.52 -0.75 26.98
C ARG A 102 -20.99 -0.80 25.55
N ASP A 103 -21.85 -1.13 24.57
CA ASP A 103 -21.45 -1.23 23.16
C ASP A 103 -22.45 -0.54 22.22
N SER A 104 -21.94 0.46 21.50
CA SER A 104 -22.70 1.25 20.55
C SER A 104 -22.95 0.55 19.23
N SER A 105 -22.20 -0.50 18.91
CA SER A 105 -22.50 -1.36 17.77
C SER A 105 -23.87 -2.04 17.96
N ILE A 106 -24.15 -2.51 19.17
CA ILE A 106 -25.38 -3.23 19.55
C ILE A 106 -26.57 -2.27 19.60
N GLN A 107 -26.37 -1.07 20.16
CA GLN A 107 -27.40 -0.01 20.16
C GLN A 107 -27.83 0.36 18.73
N LYS A 108 -26.86 0.49 17.80
CA LYS A 108 -27.15 0.76 16.38
C LYS A 108 -27.97 -0.38 15.75
N ILE A 109 -27.66 -1.64 16.06
CA ILE A 109 -28.40 -2.79 15.55
C ILE A 109 -29.83 -2.80 16.10
N GLY A 110 -30.02 -2.52 17.40
CA GLY A 110 -31.34 -2.37 18.01
C GLY A 110 -32.18 -1.30 17.31
N LEU A 111 -31.60 -0.13 17.05
CA LEU A 111 -32.26 0.96 16.32
C LEU A 111 -32.60 0.59 14.87
N GLN A 112 -31.71 -0.10 14.16
CA GLN A 112 -31.97 -0.59 12.79
C GLN A 112 -33.12 -1.61 12.76
N CYS A 113 -33.15 -2.55 13.70
CA CYS A 113 -34.25 -3.49 13.86
C CYS A 113 -35.56 -2.74 14.12
N PHE A 114 -35.55 -1.76 15.03
CA PHE A 114 -36.74 -0.97 15.34
C PHE A 114 -37.26 -0.18 14.13
N ALA A 115 -36.37 0.45 13.35
CA ALA A 115 -36.74 1.17 12.12
C ALA A 115 -37.43 0.24 11.10
N SER A 116 -37.00 -1.01 10.99
CA SER A 116 -37.59 -2.00 10.07
C SER A 116 -38.97 -2.48 10.53
N ILE A 117 -39.14 -2.74 11.83
CA ILE A 117 -40.38 -3.34 12.34
C ILE A 117 -41.48 -2.32 12.63
N TYR A 118 -41.16 -1.05 12.87
CA TYR A 118 -42.16 -0.04 13.24
C TYR A 118 -43.34 0.04 12.24
N PRO A 119 -43.14 0.10 10.91
CA PRO A 119 -44.25 0.07 9.96
C PRO A 119 -45.07 -1.23 10.01
N LEU A 120 -44.43 -2.38 10.25
CA LEU A 120 -45.10 -3.68 10.35
C LEU A 120 -46.01 -3.76 11.58
N LEU A 121 -45.52 -3.27 12.72
CA LEU A 121 -46.27 -3.23 13.97
C LEU A 121 -47.44 -2.24 13.88
N PHE A 122 -47.25 -1.12 13.19
CA PHE A 122 -48.34 -0.20 12.89
C PHE A 122 -49.41 -0.84 12.00
N LYS A 123 -49.01 -1.57 10.96
CA LYS A 123 -49.95 -2.33 10.10
C LYS A 123 -50.71 -3.40 10.89
N TYR A 124 -50.00 -4.15 11.74
CA TYR A 124 -50.61 -5.16 12.61
C TYR A 124 -51.67 -4.53 13.54
N ALA A 125 -51.32 -3.43 14.21
CA ALA A 125 -52.23 -2.72 15.11
C ALA A 125 -53.52 -2.26 14.41
N ASN A 126 -53.43 -1.83 13.14
CA ASN A 126 -54.61 -1.44 12.35
C ASN A 126 -55.44 -2.61 11.82
N SER A 127 -54.83 -3.79 11.61
CA SER A 127 -55.49 -4.97 11.03
C SER A 127 -56.34 -5.77 12.02
N THR A 128 -56.08 -5.64 13.33
CA THR A 128 -56.75 -6.44 14.35
C THR A 128 -58.15 -5.92 14.65
N SER A 129 -59.16 -6.60 14.11
CA SER A 129 -60.59 -6.23 14.23
C SER A 129 -61.15 -6.25 15.67
N ARG A 130 -60.42 -6.74 16.68
CA ARG A 130 -60.91 -6.93 18.06
C ARG A 130 -60.16 -6.14 19.14
N CYS A 131 -59.11 -5.37 18.79
CA CYS A 131 -58.34 -4.50 19.69
C CYS A 131 -58.29 -5.02 21.15
N SER A 132 -57.69 -6.20 21.34
CA SER A 132 -57.63 -6.85 22.66
C SER A 132 -56.72 -6.05 23.60
N GLY A 133 -56.87 -6.20 24.92
CA GLY A 133 -55.98 -5.59 25.91
C GLY A 133 -54.49 -5.92 25.66
N ASN A 134 -54.20 -7.08 25.07
CA ASN A 134 -52.84 -7.48 24.68
C ASN A 134 -52.27 -6.62 23.53
N ASP A 135 -53.09 -6.21 22.56
CA ASP A 135 -52.64 -5.37 21.43
C ASP A 135 -52.31 -3.95 21.91
N GLN A 136 -53.09 -3.43 22.86
CA GLN A 136 -52.83 -2.15 23.51
C GLN A 136 -51.50 -2.19 24.30
N GLN A 137 -51.24 -3.28 25.05
CA GLN A 137 -49.98 -3.47 25.77
C GLN A 137 -48.78 -3.57 24.81
N THR A 138 -48.92 -4.29 23.71
CA THR A 138 -47.90 -4.35 22.65
C THR A 138 -47.62 -2.95 22.09
N TRP A 139 -48.64 -2.15 21.80
CA TRP A 139 -48.46 -0.78 21.33
C TRP A 139 -47.82 0.15 22.37
N MET A 140 -48.13 -0.04 23.66
CA MET A 140 -47.43 0.66 24.76
C MET A 140 -45.93 0.33 24.76
N ASN A 141 -45.55 -0.93 24.53
CA ASN A 141 -44.13 -1.31 24.40
C ASN A 141 -43.47 -0.65 23.19
N VAL A 142 -44.17 -0.52 22.06
CA VAL A 142 -43.69 0.23 20.88
C VAL A 142 -43.47 1.70 21.20
N ASN A 143 -44.40 2.33 21.93
CA ASN A 143 -44.22 3.71 22.40
C ASN A 143 -43.02 3.85 23.33
N GLY A 144 -42.76 2.86 24.20
CA GLY A 144 -41.55 2.81 25.02
C GLY A 144 -40.25 2.79 24.19
N LEU A 145 -40.21 2.03 23.09
CA LEU A 145 -39.07 2.04 22.16
C LEU A 145 -38.90 3.38 21.42
N LYS A 146 -40.01 4.05 21.09
CA LYS A 146 -39.96 5.42 20.54
C LYS A 146 -39.32 6.38 21.52
N MET A 147 -39.71 6.36 22.80
CA MET A 147 -39.12 7.23 23.82
C MET A 147 -37.61 7.00 23.98
N ILE A 148 -37.17 5.75 24.02
CA ILE A 148 -35.73 5.41 24.09
C ILE A 148 -34.98 5.94 22.85
N THR A 149 -35.60 5.88 21.67
CA THR A 149 -35.01 6.45 20.45
C THR A 149 -34.81 7.96 20.58
N LEU A 150 -35.81 8.67 21.14
CA LEU A 150 -35.75 10.13 21.34
C LEU A 150 -34.72 10.52 22.41
N GLU A 151 -34.58 9.73 23.47
CA GLU A 151 -33.51 9.92 24.47
C GLU A 151 -32.13 9.77 23.82
N LEU A 152 -31.91 8.74 23.00
CA LEU A 152 -30.64 8.53 22.28
C LEU A 152 -30.36 9.60 21.21
N TRP A 153 -31.42 10.19 20.63
CA TRP A 153 -31.34 11.29 19.67
C TRP A 153 -30.93 12.61 20.33
N THR A 154 -31.59 12.94 21.45
CA THR A 154 -31.41 14.21 22.18
C THR A 154 -30.19 14.24 23.12
N ASP A 155 -29.53 13.09 23.36
CA ASP A 155 -28.34 13.01 24.22
C ASP A 155 -27.16 13.81 23.63
N THR A 156 -26.98 15.02 24.14
CA THR A 156 -25.89 15.94 23.76
C THR A 156 -24.61 15.74 24.56
N LYS A 157 -24.62 14.98 25.66
CA LYS A 157 -23.47 14.86 26.58
C LYS A 157 -22.67 13.57 26.38
N ASN A 158 -23.34 12.45 26.14
CA ASN A 158 -22.72 11.12 26.00
C ASN A 158 -23.10 10.40 24.69
N GLY A 159 -23.92 11.03 23.84
CA GLY A 159 -24.42 10.43 22.62
C GLY A 159 -23.35 10.31 21.52
N LYS A 160 -22.91 9.08 21.23
CA LYS A 160 -22.01 8.78 20.11
C LYS A 160 -22.70 9.03 18.76
N THR A 161 -22.01 9.70 17.82
CA THR A 161 -22.49 10.05 16.48
C THR A 161 -23.17 8.89 15.74
N GLY A 162 -22.56 7.71 15.74
CA GLY A 162 -23.11 6.55 15.03
C GLY A 162 -24.47 6.07 15.56
N VAL A 163 -24.76 6.27 16.85
CA VAL A 163 -26.07 5.93 17.45
C VAL A 163 -27.11 6.98 17.04
N LYS A 164 -26.75 8.27 17.05
CA LYS A 164 -27.61 9.35 16.56
C LYS A 164 -28.00 9.16 15.10
N ILE A 165 -27.05 8.80 14.23
CA ILE A 165 -27.31 8.49 12.82
C ILE A 165 -28.28 7.31 12.67
N ALA A 166 -28.13 6.25 13.48
CA ALA A 166 -29.08 5.14 13.47
C ALA A 166 -30.48 5.57 13.96
N ALA A 167 -30.56 6.49 14.93
CA ALA A 167 -31.81 7.07 15.40
C ALA A 167 -32.49 7.92 14.31
N VAL A 168 -31.75 8.70 13.50
CA VAL A 168 -32.30 9.42 12.32
C VAL A 168 -33.10 8.49 11.43
N LYS A 169 -32.60 7.27 11.20
CA LYS A 169 -33.30 6.29 10.37
C LYS A 169 -34.62 5.82 10.98
N VAL A 170 -34.68 5.68 12.30
CA VAL A 170 -35.92 5.38 13.03
C VAL A 170 -36.91 6.53 12.89
N LEU A 171 -36.46 7.77 13.15
CA LEU A 171 -37.28 8.97 12.99
C LEU A 171 -37.86 9.07 11.59
N GLN A 172 -37.06 8.80 10.56
CA GLN A 172 -37.52 8.72 9.18
C GLN A 172 -38.71 7.78 9.01
N ARG A 173 -38.60 6.55 9.52
CA ARG A 173 -39.65 5.52 9.36
C ARG A 173 -40.89 5.86 10.17
N ILE A 174 -40.73 6.49 11.34
CA ILE A 174 -41.84 7.00 12.14
C ILE A 174 -42.59 8.09 11.36
N ILE A 175 -41.89 9.13 10.90
CA ILE A 175 -42.47 10.24 10.12
C ILE A 175 -43.18 9.71 8.87
N GLN A 176 -42.58 8.77 8.13
CA GLN A 176 -43.22 8.17 6.95
C GLN A 176 -44.54 7.46 7.32
N THR A 177 -44.54 6.65 8.37
CA THR A 177 -45.71 5.84 8.73
C THR A 177 -46.83 6.67 9.37
N GLN A 178 -46.46 7.66 10.18
CA GLN A 178 -47.38 8.56 10.90
C GLN A 178 -47.81 9.79 10.08
N THR A 179 -47.67 9.75 8.76
CA THR A 179 -48.15 10.82 7.86
C THR A 179 -49.00 10.24 6.76
N LYS A 180 -49.92 11.05 6.22
CA LYS A 180 -50.77 10.64 5.09
C LYS A 180 -49.93 10.57 3.82
N ALA A 181 -50.14 9.52 3.01
CA ALA A 181 -49.50 9.42 1.71
C ALA A 181 -50.16 10.37 0.69
N THR A 182 -49.45 10.71 -0.38
CA THR A 182 -49.96 11.55 -1.48
C THR A 182 -51.23 10.94 -2.09
N SER A 183 -52.20 11.78 -2.42
CA SER A 183 -53.53 11.41 -2.92
C SER A 183 -53.55 10.78 -4.32
N ASP A 184 -52.43 10.77 -5.06
CA ASP A 184 -52.35 10.17 -6.41
C ASP A 184 -52.34 8.63 -6.35
N PRO A 185 -53.40 7.95 -6.82
CA PRO A 185 -53.54 6.50 -6.77
C PRO A 185 -52.54 5.75 -7.67
N ARG A 186 -51.90 6.40 -8.65
CA ARG A 186 -50.89 5.76 -9.53
C ARG A 186 -49.56 5.53 -8.83
N LEU A 187 -49.17 6.44 -7.92
CA LEU A 187 -47.95 6.35 -7.11
C LEU A 187 -48.13 5.42 -5.89
N GLN A 188 -49.36 5.25 -5.41
CA GLN A 188 -49.69 4.34 -4.31
C GLN A 188 -49.54 2.84 -4.68
N ARG A 189 -49.72 2.48 -5.96
CA ARG A 189 -49.67 1.08 -6.42
C ARG A 189 -48.26 0.46 -6.35
N THR A 190 -47.22 1.28 -6.34
CA THR A 190 -45.81 0.87 -6.29
C THR A 190 -45.27 0.73 -4.87
N VAL A 191 -45.93 1.36 -3.88
CA VAL A 191 -45.44 1.46 -2.49
C VAL A 191 -46.52 0.96 -1.51
N GLN A 192 -46.50 -0.35 -1.21
CA GLN A 192 -47.35 -0.97 -0.18
C GLN A 192 -46.92 -0.59 1.27
N GLU A 193 -46.47 0.64 1.49
CA GLU A 193 -45.98 1.07 2.81
C GLU A 193 -47.14 1.55 3.72
N PRO A 194 -47.18 1.09 4.98
CA PRO A 194 -48.17 1.54 5.96
C PRO A 194 -48.13 3.06 6.18
N ASN A 195 -49.30 3.69 6.23
CA ASN A 195 -49.44 5.14 6.39
C ASN A 195 -50.75 5.47 7.15
N LEU A 196 -50.93 6.74 7.55
CA LEU A 196 -52.11 7.16 8.35
C LEU A 196 -53.46 6.93 7.67
N LEU A 197 -53.53 6.87 6.33
CA LEU A 197 -54.79 6.60 5.62
C LEU A 197 -55.32 5.18 5.88
N MET A 198 -54.46 4.27 6.35
CA MET A 198 -54.86 2.92 6.76
C MET A 198 -55.50 2.88 8.16
N CYS A 199 -55.40 3.96 8.93
CA CYS A 199 -55.93 4.03 10.29
C CYS A 199 -57.42 4.35 10.28
N LYS A 200 -58.20 3.58 11.05
CA LYS A 200 -59.64 3.85 11.20
C LYS A 200 -59.84 5.11 12.06
N PRO A 201 -60.77 6.02 11.70
CA PRO A 201 -60.99 7.26 12.46
C PRO A 201 -61.29 7.06 13.96
N ASN A 202 -61.98 5.97 14.31
CA ASN A 202 -62.37 5.63 15.69
C ASN A 202 -61.59 4.41 16.23
N HIS A 203 -60.26 4.41 16.11
CA HIS A 203 -59.43 3.33 16.64
C HIS A 203 -59.25 3.45 18.18
N PRO A 204 -59.37 2.37 18.98
CA PRO A 204 -59.39 2.44 20.46
C PRO A 204 -58.17 3.09 21.13
N PHE A 205 -56.97 2.89 20.56
CA PHE A 205 -55.71 3.40 21.13
C PHE A 205 -54.78 4.09 20.13
N LEU A 206 -55.11 4.10 18.83
CA LEU A 206 -54.33 4.82 17.80
C LEU A 206 -55.12 6.07 17.46
N LYS A 207 -54.60 7.24 17.85
CA LYS A 207 -55.27 8.52 17.59
C LYS A 207 -54.57 9.18 16.39
N PRO A 208 -55.18 9.22 15.18
CA PRO A 208 -54.50 9.68 13.97
C PRO A 208 -53.92 11.10 14.10
N VAL A 209 -54.69 12.02 14.69
CA VAL A 209 -54.27 13.42 14.89
C VAL A 209 -53.03 13.51 15.77
N GLN A 210 -53.00 12.77 16.88
CA GLN A 210 -51.86 12.80 17.80
C GLN A 210 -50.59 12.21 17.18
N LEU A 211 -50.73 11.21 16.30
CA LEU A 211 -49.62 10.61 15.58
C LEU A 211 -49.09 11.56 14.49
N GLU A 212 -49.98 12.29 13.82
CA GLU A 212 -49.62 13.31 12.82
C GLU A 212 -48.88 14.49 13.48
N ASP A 213 -49.35 14.95 14.65
CA ASP A 213 -48.67 15.98 15.45
C ASP A 213 -47.29 15.52 15.94
N GLU A 214 -47.16 14.27 16.37
CA GLU A 214 -45.88 13.66 16.75
C GLU A 214 -44.90 13.69 15.57
N ALA A 215 -45.32 13.23 14.39
CA ALA A 215 -44.49 13.23 13.18
C ALA A 215 -44.02 14.63 12.78
N ASN A 216 -44.90 15.63 12.86
CA ASN A 216 -44.55 17.02 12.54
C ASN A 216 -43.52 17.59 13.51
N LYS A 217 -43.66 17.32 14.82
CA LYS A 217 -42.66 17.73 15.83
C LYS A 217 -41.30 17.09 15.59
N LEU A 218 -41.26 15.80 15.24
CA LEU A 218 -40.00 15.11 14.93
C LEU A 218 -39.32 15.69 13.68
N LEU A 219 -40.10 16.11 12.68
CA LEU A 219 -39.58 16.77 11.49
C LEU A 219 -39.01 18.15 11.82
N GLU A 220 -39.70 18.93 12.65
CA GLU A 220 -39.22 20.23 13.14
C GLU A 220 -37.90 20.09 13.93
N GLU A 221 -37.80 19.09 14.81
CA GLU A 221 -36.59 18.80 15.57
C GLU A 221 -35.42 18.35 14.68
N ALA A 222 -35.69 17.53 13.65
CA ALA A 222 -34.70 17.13 12.65
C ALA A 222 -34.18 18.33 11.84
N ILE A 223 -35.05 19.25 11.44
CA ILE A 223 -34.67 20.49 10.75
C ILE A 223 -33.88 21.40 11.71
N THR A 224 -34.30 21.55 12.96
CA THR A 224 -33.58 22.36 13.96
C THR A 224 -32.17 21.82 14.19
N THR A 225 -32.02 20.49 14.25
CA THR A 225 -30.72 19.83 14.40
C THR A 225 -29.81 20.05 13.20
N LEU A 226 -30.37 20.15 11.98
CA LEU A 226 -29.62 20.47 10.76
C LEU A 226 -28.87 21.80 10.86
N PHE A 227 -29.45 22.80 11.53
CA PHE A 227 -28.86 24.14 11.69
C PHE A 227 -28.00 24.29 12.95
N THR A 228 -28.22 23.47 13.97
CA THR A 228 -27.56 23.60 15.28
C THR A 228 -26.43 22.61 15.52
N SER A 229 -26.37 21.51 14.76
CA SER A 229 -25.38 20.46 14.95
C SER A 229 -23.99 20.88 14.50
N ASP A 230 -22.99 20.53 15.31
CA ASP A 230 -21.56 20.66 15.00
C ASP A 230 -20.93 19.40 14.40
N ASP A 231 -21.74 18.37 14.09
CA ASP A 231 -21.28 17.10 13.54
C ASP A 231 -21.64 17.00 12.05
N SER A 232 -20.60 16.96 11.21
CA SER A 232 -20.73 16.87 9.75
C SER A 232 -21.40 15.58 9.27
N ASP A 233 -21.16 14.45 9.95
CA ASP A 233 -21.72 13.15 9.55
C ASP A 233 -23.22 13.08 9.88
N LEU A 234 -23.62 13.68 11.01
CA LEU A 234 -25.01 13.77 11.43
C LEU A 234 -25.83 14.66 10.48
N VAL A 235 -25.31 15.83 10.13
CA VAL A 235 -25.92 16.75 9.15
C VAL A 235 -26.08 16.05 7.79
N SER A 236 -25.03 15.37 7.33
CA SER A 236 -25.06 14.62 6.07
C SER A 236 -26.13 13.51 6.05
N ALA A 237 -26.28 12.79 7.16
CA ALA A 237 -27.32 11.78 7.33
C ALA A 237 -28.73 12.39 7.34
N LEU A 238 -28.93 13.52 8.01
CA LEU A 238 -30.20 14.25 8.04
C LEU A 238 -30.62 14.72 6.64
N VAL A 239 -29.72 15.36 5.90
CA VAL A 239 -29.97 15.83 4.52
C VAL A 239 -30.41 14.69 3.62
N SER A 240 -29.69 13.57 3.66
CA SER A 240 -30.01 12.38 2.87
C SER A 240 -31.37 11.79 3.24
N THR A 241 -31.69 11.79 4.54
CA THR A 241 -32.96 11.28 5.07
C THR A 241 -34.13 12.16 4.67
N LEU A 242 -34.00 13.48 4.80
CA LEU A 242 -34.99 14.48 4.41
C LEU A 242 -35.28 14.44 2.90
N ALA A 243 -34.26 14.25 2.06
CA ALA A 243 -34.46 14.10 0.62
C ALA A 243 -35.27 12.85 0.26
N VAL A 244 -35.07 11.72 0.95
CA VAL A 244 -35.90 10.52 0.76
C VAL A 244 -37.32 10.73 1.31
N LEU A 245 -37.49 11.49 2.39
CA LEU A 245 -38.81 11.85 2.94
C LEU A 245 -39.64 12.66 1.96
N VAL A 246 -39.06 13.67 1.30
CA VAL A 246 -39.76 14.51 0.31
C VAL A 246 -40.31 13.70 -0.86
N LYS A 247 -39.55 12.71 -1.34
CA LYS A 247 -40.01 11.81 -2.41
C LYS A 247 -41.17 10.91 -1.97
N ALA A 248 -41.14 10.45 -0.72
CA ALA A 248 -42.18 9.59 -0.17
C ALA A 248 -43.44 10.37 0.27
N ARG A 249 -43.27 11.64 0.67
CA ARG A 249 -44.31 12.52 1.23
C ARG A 249 -44.13 13.91 0.64
N THR A 250 -44.80 14.16 -0.49
CA THR A 250 -44.70 15.44 -1.21
C THR A 250 -45.21 16.64 -0.40
N THR A 251 -46.05 16.41 0.61
CA THR A 251 -46.52 17.43 1.57
C THR A 251 -45.39 18.16 2.29
N PHE A 252 -44.26 17.49 2.53
CA PHE A 252 -43.09 18.08 3.19
C PHE A 252 -42.14 18.80 2.23
N ALA A 253 -42.40 18.77 0.92
CA ALA A 253 -41.53 19.37 -0.08
C ALA A 253 -41.25 20.85 0.21
N ARG A 254 -42.29 21.66 0.48
CA ARG A 254 -42.15 23.09 0.76
C ARG A 254 -41.24 23.35 1.97
N LEU A 255 -41.51 22.68 3.08
CA LEU A 255 -40.77 22.88 4.34
C LEU A 255 -39.30 22.45 4.21
N VAL A 256 -39.07 21.24 3.67
CA VAL A 256 -37.73 20.65 3.58
C VAL A 256 -36.87 21.35 2.53
N VAL A 257 -37.42 21.66 1.35
CA VAL A 257 -36.66 22.37 0.30
C VAL A 257 -36.29 23.77 0.81
N THR A 258 -37.24 24.49 1.43
CA THR A 258 -36.96 25.81 2.02
C THR A 258 -35.86 25.71 3.09
N ALA A 259 -35.91 24.73 3.98
CA ALA A 259 -34.87 24.53 4.99
C ALA A 259 -33.49 24.24 4.36
N LEU A 260 -33.41 23.37 3.36
CA LEU A 260 -32.15 23.03 2.69
C LEU A 260 -31.57 24.20 1.88
N THR A 261 -32.41 25.03 1.26
CA THR A 261 -31.95 26.22 0.50
C THR A 261 -31.52 27.38 1.40
N HIS A 262 -31.93 27.40 2.67
CA HIS A 262 -31.48 28.39 3.66
C HIS A 262 -30.32 27.88 4.52
N TRP A 263 -29.94 26.60 4.38
CA TRP A 263 -28.87 26.02 5.17
C TRP A 263 -27.50 26.54 4.75
N VAL A 264 -26.70 26.90 5.75
CA VAL A 264 -25.31 27.37 5.60
C VAL A 264 -24.49 26.66 6.68
N PRO A 265 -23.23 26.24 6.41
CA PRO A 265 -22.42 25.48 7.37
C PRO A 265 -21.88 26.31 8.56
N THR A 266 -22.60 27.32 9.05
CA THR A 266 -22.16 28.22 10.13
C THR A 266 -21.84 27.48 11.43
N ALA A 267 -22.64 26.48 11.79
CA ALA A 267 -22.42 25.67 12.99
C ALA A 267 -21.19 24.73 12.89
N LEU A 268 -20.71 24.45 11.68
CA LEU A 268 -19.57 23.56 11.41
C LEU A 268 -18.24 24.33 11.31
N VAL A 269 -18.29 25.61 10.95
CA VAL A 269 -17.10 26.46 10.80
C VAL A 269 -16.35 26.57 12.13
N GLY A 270 -15.04 26.30 12.10
CA GLY A 270 -14.14 26.39 13.27
C GLY A 270 -14.15 25.16 14.20
N LYS A 271 -15.12 24.25 14.05
CA LYS A 271 -15.20 23.00 14.82
C LYS A 271 -14.79 21.75 14.02
N VAL A 272 -14.95 21.81 12.69
CA VAL A 272 -14.79 20.68 11.77
C VAL A 272 -13.81 21.05 10.64
N THR A 273 -13.12 20.07 10.05
CA THR A 273 -12.15 20.32 8.98
C THR A 273 -12.82 20.88 7.72
N ALA A 274 -12.10 21.71 6.95
CA ALA A 274 -12.60 22.25 5.68
C ALA A 274 -13.01 21.16 4.67
N ALA A 275 -12.36 19.98 4.72
CA ALA A 275 -12.72 18.84 3.88
C ALA A 275 -14.10 18.24 4.22
N GLN A 276 -14.41 18.12 5.50
CA GLN A 276 -15.71 17.63 6.00
C GLN A 276 -16.84 18.63 5.72
N ILE A 277 -16.56 19.93 5.84
CA ILE A 277 -17.52 20.99 5.45
C ILE A 277 -17.85 20.87 3.95
N ARG A 278 -16.83 20.75 3.09
CA ARG A 278 -17.03 20.52 1.64
C ARG A 278 -17.81 19.24 1.35
N SER A 279 -17.55 18.16 2.08
CA SER A 279 -18.29 16.90 1.96
C SER A 279 -19.78 17.09 2.24
N THR A 280 -20.11 17.77 3.34
CA THR A 280 -21.49 18.08 3.74
C THR A 280 -22.20 18.95 2.70
N GLU A 281 -21.54 20.01 2.23
CA GLU A 281 -22.08 20.87 1.18
C GLU A 281 -22.32 20.12 -0.14
N LYS A 282 -21.42 19.20 -0.52
CA LYS A 282 -21.59 18.33 -1.69
C LYS A 282 -22.80 17.41 -1.55
N ILE A 283 -23.08 16.88 -0.36
CA ILE A 283 -24.25 16.04 -0.09
C ILE A 283 -25.55 16.84 -0.20
N VAL A 284 -25.58 18.08 0.29
CA VAL A 284 -26.71 19.01 0.11
C VAL A 284 -26.96 19.28 -1.37
N ARG A 285 -25.91 19.63 -2.13
CA ARG A 285 -25.98 19.84 -3.59
C ARG A 285 -26.54 18.61 -4.30
N THR A 286 -25.97 17.44 -4.03
CA THR A 286 -26.35 16.19 -4.69
C THR A 286 -27.80 15.82 -4.38
N SER A 287 -28.24 16.02 -3.13
CA SER A 287 -29.60 15.74 -2.68
C SER A 287 -30.61 16.66 -3.35
N LEU A 288 -30.35 17.97 -3.40
CA LEU A 288 -31.22 18.95 -4.07
C LEU A 288 -31.26 18.74 -5.59
N THR A 289 -30.12 18.45 -6.21
CA THR A 289 -30.03 18.14 -7.65
C THR A 289 -30.82 16.87 -7.99
N HIS A 290 -30.73 15.84 -7.15
CA HIS A 290 -31.55 14.64 -7.33
C HIS A 290 -33.05 14.97 -7.18
N LEU A 291 -33.43 15.78 -6.19
CA LEU A 291 -34.83 16.16 -6.02
C LEU A 291 -35.35 16.91 -7.25
N LEU A 292 -34.57 17.80 -7.87
CA LEU A 292 -34.96 18.52 -9.10
C LEU A 292 -35.25 17.58 -10.28
N LYS A 293 -34.50 16.49 -10.42
CA LYS A 293 -34.76 15.45 -11.44
C LYS A 293 -36.05 14.68 -11.21
N THR A 294 -36.62 14.76 -10.01
CA THR A 294 -37.89 14.13 -9.65
C THR A 294 -38.96 15.22 -9.73
N ASN A 295 -40.02 15.06 -10.54
CA ASN A 295 -41.05 16.10 -10.74
C ASN A 295 -41.83 16.52 -9.46
N THR A 296 -41.42 16.02 -8.29
CA THR A 296 -41.96 16.31 -6.95
C THR A 296 -41.71 17.73 -6.45
N ILE A 297 -40.67 18.43 -6.94
CA ILE A 297 -40.31 19.77 -6.46
C ILE A 297 -40.24 20.84 -7.56
N ALA A 298 -40.89 20.60 -8.71
CA ALA A 298 -40.91 21.54 -9.85
C ALA A 298 -41.29 22.99 -9.46
N PRO A 299 -42.23 23.25 -8.53
CA PRO A 299 -42.56 24.63 -8.10
C PRO A 299 -41.42 25.37 -7.38
N PHE A 300 -40.42 24.66 -6.86
CA PHE A 300 -39.28 25.22 -6.14
C PHE A 300 -38.00 25.27 -6.98
N ALA A 301 -38.10 25.00 -8.29
CA ALA A 301 -36.93 24.84 -9.16
C ALA A 301 -36.05 26.10 -9.23
N SER A 302 -36.66 27.29 -9.30
CA SER A 302 -35.93 28.57 -9.29
C SER A 302 -35.16 28.76 -7.97
N GLN A 303 -35.84 28.59 -6.83
CA GLN A 303 -35.24 28.71 -5.50
C GLN A 303 -34.05 27.76 -5.29
N VAL A 304 -34.17 26.51 -5.75
CA VAL A 304 -33.08 25.52 -5.64
C VAL A 304 -31.92 25.89 -6.56
N THR A 305 -32.19 26.32 -7.80
CA THR A 305 -31.15 26.72 -8.76
C THR A 305 -30.36 27.93 -8.25
N ASP A 306 -31.04 28.94 -7.69
CA ASP A 306 -30.41 30.11 -7.07
C ASP A 306 -29.50 29.73 -5.92
N PHE A 307 -29.95 28.81 -5.04
CA PHE A 307 -29.12 28.31 -3.95
C PHE A 307 -27.89 27.55 -4.47
N LEU A 308 -28.06 26.67 -5.46
CA LEU A 308 -26.96 25.90 -6.04
C LEU A 308 -25.89 26.79 -6.66
N ASN A 309 -26.29 27.89 -7.32
CA ASN A 309 -25.38 28.89 -7.88
C ASN A 309 -24.60 29.62 -6.77
N ARG A 310 -25.29 30.09 -5.71
CA ARG A 310 -24.63 30.72 -4.55
C ARG A 310 -23.68 29.75 -3.86
N GLN A 311 -24.08 28.49 -3.72
CA GLN A 311 -23.26 27.46 -3.10
C GLN A 311 -22.02 27.12 -3.95
N ALA A 312 -22.14 27.10 -5.29
CA ALA A 312 -21.00 26.91 -6.18
C ALA A 312 -19.96 28.02 -6.00
N ALA A 313 -20.39 29.29 -6.04
CA ALA A 313 -19.52 30.44 -5.81
C ALA A 313 -18.76 30.38 -4.46
N ARG A 314 -19.45 29.98 -3.37
CA ARG A 314 -18.81 29.80 -2.07
C ARG A 314 -17.77 28.67 -2.06
N MET A 315 -18.05 27.54 -2.70
CA MET A 315 -17.11 26.42 -2.76
C MET A 315 -15.89 26.74 -3.62
N ASP A 316 -16.07 27.47 -4.72
CA ASP A 316 -14.96 27.89 -5.59
C ASP A 316 -14.04 28.87 -4.86
N ALA A 317 -14.61 29.84 -4.14
CA ALA A 317 -13.84 30.75 -3.28
C ALA A 317 -13.04 29.98 -2.22
N ALA A 318 -13.65 29.01 -1.53
CA ALA A 318 -12.98 28.18 -0.53
C ALA A 318 -11.91 27.25 -1.14
N ALA A 319 -12.10 26.79 -2.38
CA ALA A 319 -11.11 25.98 -3.09
C ALA A 319 -9.90 26.80 -3.54
N ILE A 320 -10.11 28.03 -3.99
CA ILE A 320 -9.04 28.98 -4.32
C ILE A 320 -8.23 29.32 -3.07
N GLU A 321 -8.89 29.61 -1.95
CA GLU A 321 -8.21 29.90 -0.69
C GLU A 321 -7.39 28.70 -0.17
N ALA A 322 -7.94 27.49 -0.25
CA ALA A 322 -7.21 26.27 0.13
C ALA A 322 -5.99 26.01 -0.75
N ARG A 323 -6.08 26.27 -2.06
CA ARG A 323 -4.93 26.19 -2.99
C ARG A 323 -3.86 27.21 -2.62
N HIS A 324 -4.24 28.45 -2.34
CA HIS A 324 -3.29 29.48 -1.90
C HIS A 324 -2.63 29.15 -0.55
N GLN A 325 -3.35 28.54 0.40
CA GLN A 325 -2.76 28.08 1.66
C GLN A 325 -1.79 26.92 1.46
N GLN A 326 -2.13 25.97 0.58
CA GLN A 326 -1.26 24.85 0.23
C GLN A 326 -0.01 25.32 -0.52
N GLU A 327 -0.16 26.24 -1.46
CA GLU A 327 0.94 26.88 -2.20
C GLU A 327 1.87 27.65 -1.25
N LYS A 328 1.31 28.42 -0.30
CA LYS A 328 2.09 29.09 0.75
C LYS A 328 2.87 28.11 1.63
N LEU A 329 2.26 27.00 2.04
CA LEU A 329 2.92 25.95 2.82
C LEU A 329 4.04 25.26 2.03
N LEU A 330 3.82 24.98 0.74
CA LEU A 330 4.82 24.40 -0.15
C LEU A 330 5.98 25.37 -0.41
N LEU A 331 5.69 26.66 -0.63
CA LEU A 331 6.69 27.72 -0.74
C LEU A 331 7.49 27.88 0.56
N GLU A 332 6.85 27.81 1.72
CA GLU A 332 7.54 27.89 3.01
C GLU A 332 8.42 26.65 3.27
N GLN A 333 7.96 25.45 2.90
CA GLN A 333 8.75 24.22 2.96
C GLN A 333 9.92 24.22 1.97
N ALA A 334 9.72 24.74 0.75
CA ALA A 334 10.76 24.92 -0.25
C ALA A 334 11.80 25.94 0.22
N ARG A 335 11.35 27.06 0.83
CA ARG A 335 12.25 28.06 1.41
C ARG A 335 13.06 27.49 2.58
N LYS A 336 12.46 26.67 3.44
CA LYS A 336 13.17 25.97 4.53
C LYS A 336 14.20 24.96 4.00
N ARG A 337 13.89 24.24 2.92
CA ARG A 337 14.84 23.33 2.24
C ARG A 337 15.99 24.09 1.57
N GLN A 338 15.71 25.20 0.88
CA GLN A 338 16.73 26.05 0.28
C GLN A 338 17.62 26.72 1.33
N LEU A 339 17.06 27.14 2.47
CA LEU A 339 17.84 27.67 3.60
C LEU A 339 18.76 26.58 4.20
N GLN A 340 18.29 25.34 4.32
CA GLN A 340 19.12 24.22 4.78
C GLN A 340 20.20 23.82 3.77
N GLU A 341 19.91 23.84 2.47
CA GLU A 341 20.91 23.56 1.41
C GLU A 341 21.94 24.67 1.29
N THR A 342 21.53 25.94 1.42
CA THR A 342 22.45 27.08 1.41
C THR A 342 23.34 27.09 2.64
N GLU A 343 22.81 26.82 3.84
CA GLU A 343 23.60 26.64 5.08
C GLU A 343 24.59 25.46 4.97
N ALA A 344 24.19 24.33 4.37
CA ALA A 344 25.07 23.19 4.14
C ALA A 344 26.18 23.50 3.10
N SER A 345 25.85 24.26 2.05
CA SER A 345 26.83 24.68 1.03
C SER A 345 27.85 25.69 1.57
N ILE A 346 27.42 26.62 2.43
CA ILE A 346 28.29 27.59 3.10
C ILE A 346 29.19 26.89 4.12
N ALA A 347 28.68 25.90 4.86
CA ALA A 347 29.49 25.07 5.77
C ALA A 347 30.55 24.24 5.03
N ALA A 348 30.24 23.76 3.82
CA ALA A 348 31.18 23.04 2.96
C ALA A 348 32.23 23.96 2.31
N ALA A 349 31.84 25.18 1.92
CA ALA A 349 32.75 26.17 1.33
C ALA A 349 33.74 26.74 2.37
N THR A 350 33.30 26.95 3.62
CA THR A 350 34.15 27.46 4.72
C THR A 350 35.26 26.47 5.13
N LYS A 351 35.09 25.16 4.87
CA LYS A 351 36.13 24.14 5.09
C LYS A 351 37.18 24.03 3.98
N ARG A 352 36.96 24.63 2.81
CA ARG A 352 37.91 24.59 1.66
C ARG A 352 38.64 25.90 1.39
N ARG A 353 38.38 26.98 2.14
CA ARG A 353 38.95 28.30 1.88
C ARG A 353 39.51 28.96 3.15
N ARG A 354 40.60 28.40 3.69
CA ARG A 354 41.50 29.06 4.66
C ARG A 354 42.97 28.66 4.38
N LEU A 355 43.47 29.07 3.22
CA LEU A 355 44.84 29.51 3.03
C LEU A 355 44.77 30.78 2.16
N ASP A 356 45.52 31.80 2.54
CA ASP A 356 45.69 33.13 1.95
C ASP A 356 44.57 34.18 2.11
N SER A 357 45.03 35.39 2.47
CA SER A 357 44.32 36.65 2.81
C SER A 357 44.78 37.74 1.81
N PRO A 358 44.29 39.00 1.79
CA PRO A 358 42.94 39.56 1.90
C PRO A 358 42.57 40.44 0.66
N ASN A 359 41.31 40.49 0.24
CA ASN A 359 40.59 41.71 -0.23
C ASN A 359 39.24 41.36 -0.86
N ALA A 360 38.21 42.11 -0.48
CA ALA A 360 37.04 42.53 -1.27
C ALA A 360 35.76 42.58 -0.39
N GLU A 361 35.51 43.79 0.11
CA GLU A 361 34.24 44.53 0.09
C GLU A 361 32.94 43.85 0.57
N SER A 362 32.42 44.45 1.65
CA SER A 362 31.18 44.18 2.35
C SER A 362 29.93 44.73 1.63
N VAL A 363 28.87 43.92 1.57
CA VAL A 363 27.48 44.38 1.39
C VAL A 363 26.83 44.42 2.80
N PRO A 364 26.04 45.45 3.17
CA PRO A 364 25.64 45.67 4.56
C PRO A 364 24.43 44.81 4.93
N THR A 365 24.63 43.87 5.85
CA THR A 365 23.53 43.21 6.60
C THR A 365 23.53 43.73 8.03
N VAL A 366 22.40 44.30 8.47
CA VAL A 366 22.23 44.87 9.82
C VAL A 366 22.50 43.81 10.88
N ASN A 367 23.56 44.01 11.67
CA ASN A 367 24.03 43.06 12.67
C ASN A 367 23.35 43.37 14.02
N LEU A 368 22.30 42.62 14.38
CA LEU A 368 21.55 42.76 15.65
C LEU A 368 22.45 42.72 16.91
N ARG A 369 23.67 42.18 16.77
CA ARG A 369 24.67 42.10 17.85
C ARG A 369 25.18 43.47 18.29
N GLU A 370 25.29 44.44 17.38
CA GLU A 370 25.78 45.80 17.69
C GLU A 370 24.78 46.62 18.50
N VAL A 371 23.48 46.31 18.38
CA VAL A 371 22.39 47.01 19.08
C VAL A 371 22.51 46.86 20.61
N PHE A 372 23.00 45.70 21.07
CA PHE A 372 23.06 45.33 22.50
C PHE A 372 24.46 45.43 23.12
N MET A 373 25.46 46.00 22.44
CA MET A 373 26.79 46.22 23.05
C MET A 373 26.82 47.46 23.94
N THR A 374 27.53 47.39 25.06
CA THR A 374 27.78 48.54 25.95
C THR A 374 28.77 49.51 25.29
N THR A 375 28.52 50.81 25.38
CA THR A 375 29.32 51.87 24.72
C THR A 375 30.66 52.18 25.37
N ASP A 376 30.97 51.57 26.50
CA ASP A 376 32.24 51.81 27.17
C ASP A 376 33.26 50.81 26.61
N GLY A 377 34.22 51.33 25.82
CA GLY A 377 35.23 50.62 25.03
C GLY A 377 36.21 49.74 25.82
N THR A 378 35.70 48.92 26.73
CA THR A 378 36.38 47.78 27.34
C THR A 378 36.05 46.54 26.50
N PRO A 379 37.06 45.80 26.01
CA PRO A 379 36.81 44.60 25.24
C PRO A 379 36.13 43.57 26.14
N ASN A 380 34.85 43.31 25.88
CA ASN A 380 34.07 42.34 26.63
C ASN A 380 34.68 40.95 26.39
N ALA A 381 35.41 40.41 27.37
CA ALA A 381 36.10 39.13 27.26
C ALA A 381 35.13 37.96 26.96
N LEU A 382 33.84 38.14 27.22
CA LEU A 382 32.77 37.19 26.93
C LEU A 382 32.21 37.28 25.50
N ALA A 383 32.63 38.25 24.69
CA ALA A 383 32.18 38.36 23.29
C ALA A 383 32.67 37.20 22.41
N GLN A 384 33.74 36.51 22.82
CA GLN A 384 34.27 35.33 22.15
C GLN A 384 33.70 34.01 22.71
N PHE A 385 32.92 34.07 23.78
CA PHE A 385 32.37 32.89 24.43
C PHE A 385 31.05 32.46 23.78
N ASP A 386 30.99 31.22 23.29
CA ASP A 386 29.79 30.63 22.71
C ASP A 386 28.91 30.01 23.81
N ALA A 387 27.84 30.72 24.18
CA ALA A 387 26.94 30.30 25.25
C ALA A 387 26.13 29.03 24.91
N SER A 388 26.13 28.57 23.66
CA SER A 388 25.45 27.32 23.26
C SER A 388 26.08 26.05 23.85
N ILE A 389 27.29 26.16 24.39
CA ILE A 389 28.04 25.07 25.03
C ILE A 389 27.54 24.80 26.47
N LEU A 390 26.79 25.74 27.07
CA LEU A 390 26.30 25.62 28.44
C LEU A 390 24.90 24.98 28.48
N PRO A 391 24.64 24.02 29.38
CA PRO A 391 23.30 23.50 29.65
C PRO A 391 22.34 24.61 30.12
N LEU A 392 21.10 24.58 29.62
CA LEU A 392 20.09 25.63 29.82
C LEU A 392 19.84 25.99 31.30
N ASN A 393 19.85 24.99 32.19
CA ASN A 393 19.67 25.19 33.63
C ASN A 393 20.80 26.02 34.25
N VAL A 394 22.05 25.81 33.81
CA VAL A 394 23.21 26.59 34.29
C VAL A 394 23.13 28.03 33.78
N CYS A 395 22.69 28.23 32.53
CA CYS A 395 22.46 29.58 32.00
C CYS A 395 21.40 30.33 32.80
N ILE A 396 20.28 29.69 33.16
CA ILE A 396 19.20 30.31 33.93
C ILE A 396 19.69 30.72 35.32
N ASP A 397 20.37 29.82 36.03
CA ASP A 397 20.90 30.12 37.37
C ASP A 397 21.91 31.29 37.33
N PHE A 398 22.77 31.31 36.30
CA PHE A 398 23.74 32.39 36.12
C PHE A 398 23.05 33.73 35.81
N LEU A 399 22.00 33.71 34.97
CA LEU A 399 21.21 34.89 34.60
C LEU A 399 20.45 35.46 35.80
N VAL A 400 19.84 34.59 36.61
CA VAL A 400 19.15 35.00 37.84
C VAL A 400 20.14 35.60 38.84
N ALA A 401 21.30 34.98 39.03
CA ALA A 401 22.35 35.48 39.92
C ALA A 401 22.92 36.83 39.46
N THR A 402 23.11 37.03 38.15
CA THR A 402 23.56 38.33 37.61
C THR A 402 22.48 39.40 37.69
N MET A 403 21.21 39.07 37.39
CA MET A 403 20.10 40.01 37.53
C MET A 403 19.88 40.49 38.97
N GLN A 404 20.16 39.64 39.97
CA GLN A 404 20.11 40.04 41.38
C GLN A 404 21.23 40.97 41.82
N GLN A 405 22.34 41.03 41.07
CA GLN A 405 23.51 41.87 41.38
C GLN A 405 23.55 43.17 40.57
N VAL A 406 22.74 43.32 39.52
CA VAL A 406 22.73 44.51 38.68
C VAL A 406 21.82 45.59 39.29
N ASP A 407 22.37 46.78 39.50
CA ASP A 407 21.63 47.95 39.97
C ASP A 407 20.52 48.35 38.98
N ALA A 408 19.31 48.55 39.48
CA ALA A 408 18.10 48.78 38.67
C ALA A 408 18.21 50.06 37.83
N ALA A 409 18.91 51.09 38.32
CA ALA A 409 19.12 52.34 37.59
C ALA A 409 20.14 52.19 36.44
N ALA A 410 21.11 51.28 36.55
CA ALA A 410 22.02 50.95 35.45
C ALA A 410 21.32 50.09 34.39
N PHE A 411 20.49 49.15 34.82
CA PHE A 411 19.72 48.28 33.91
C PHE A 411 18.70 49.07 33.09
N ALA A 412 17.96 50.00 33.70
CA ALA A 412 17.01 50.86 33.00
C ALA A 412 17.68 51.72 31.92
N ARG A 413 18.85 52.30 32.21
CA ARG A 413 19.63 53.09 31.25
C ARG A 413 20.13 52.25 30.07
N ALA A 414 20.53 51.00 30.31
CA ALA A 414 20.96 50.08 29.25
C ALA A 414 19.79 49.69 28.31
N ILE A 415 18.59 49.48 28.87
CA ILE A 415 17.39 49.19 28.08
C ILE A 415 17.01 50.38 27.20
N GLU A 416 17.06 51.60 27.75
CA GLU A 416 16.70 52.81 27.01
C GLU A 416 17.69 53.09 25.86
N ALA A 417 18.98 52.84 26.10
CA ALA A 417 20.01 52.92 25.06
C ALA A 417 19.83 51.87 23.94
N ALA A 418 19.45 50.63 24.29
CA ALA A 418 19.17 49.58 23.29
C ALA A 418 17.91 49.89 22.46
N LYS A 419 16.86 50.42 23.09
CA LYS A 419 15.63 50.86 22.40
C LYS A 419 15.90 51.99 21.41
N ALA A 420 16.73 52.97 21.80
CA ALA A 420 17.11 54.08 20.92
C ALA A 420 17.92 53.63 19.69
N ARG A 421 18.72 52.57 19.81
CA ARG A 421 19.49 51.99 18.68
C ARG A 421 18.62 51.14 17.77
N LEU A 422 17.65 50.43 18.33
CA LEU A 422 16.70 49.61 17.57
C LEU A 422 15.76 50.48 16.71
N SER A 423 15.31 51.63 17.23
CA SER A 423 14.49 52.57 16.45
C SER A 423 15.28 53.19 15.29
N HIS A 424 16.57 53.49 15.48
CA HIS A 424 17.46 53.96 14.43
C HIS A 424 17.69 52.93 13.31
N ALA A 425 17.83 51.64 13.66
CA ALA A 425 17.98 50.56 12.68
C ALA A 425 16.69 50.30 11.87
N SER A 426 15.52 50.50 12.47
CA SER A 426 14.22 50.33 11.81
C SER A 426 13.90 51.46 10.83
N ALA A 427 14.39 52.69 11.07
CA ALA A 427 14.17 53.83 10.18
C ALA A 427 14.93 53.70 8.84
N VAL A 428 16.10 53.06 8.84
CA VAL A 428 16.95 52.89 7.65
C VAL A 428 16.40 51.83 6.67
N ALA A 429 15.55 50.91 7.13
CA ALA A 429 14.95 49.86 6.29
C ALA A 429 13.74 50.32 5.47
N SER A 430 13.18 51.52 5.75
CA SER A 430 11.90 51.96 5.18
C SER A 430 12.02 52.92 3.98
N THR A 431 13.24 53.22 3.51
CA THR A 431 13.48 54.10 2.35
C THR A 431 14.23 53.35 1.25
N SER A 432 13.50 52.62 0.41
CA SER A 432 13.96 52.19 -0.93
C SER A 432 12.74 51.86 -1.79
N THR A 433 12.21 52.88 -2.46
CA THR A 433 11.17 52.81 -3.50
C THR A 433 11.77 52.42 -4.85
N LEU A 434 11.05 51.57 -5.60
CA LEU A 434 11.31 51.16 -6.99
C LEU A 434 11.19 52.35 -7.97
N PRO A 435 11.98 52.42 -9.06
CA PRO A 435 11.69 53.27 -10.21
C PRO A 435 10.93 52.52 -11.32
N THR A 436 9.91 53.19 -11.84
CA THR A 436 9.26 53.02 -13.14
C THR A 436 10.16 53.53 -14.28
N ASP A 437 10.07 52.94 -15.48
CA ASP A 437 10.06 53.70 -16.74
C ASP A 437 9.63 52.84 -17.95
N GLU A 438 8.96 53.52 -18.88
CA GLU A 438 8.32 53.06 -20.12
C GLU A 438 9.27 53.12 -21.35
N VAL A 439 9.02 52.20 -22.30
CA VAL A 439 9.05 52.27 -23.79
C VAL A 439 10.24 52.94 -24.53
N GLU A 440 10.90 52.17 -25.41
CA GLU A 440 11.07 52.48 -26.86
C GLU A 440 11.77 51.33 -27.64
N THR A 441 11.67 51.41 -28.97
CA THR A 441 11.55 50.35 -29.99
C THR A 441 12.85 49.97 -30.76
N GLU A 442 12.70 48.92 -31.61
CA GLU A 442 13.40 48.64 -32.90
C GLU A 442 14.50 47.54 -33.03
N ASP A 443 14.09 46.50 -33.78
CA ASP A 443 14.73 45.82 -34.93
C ASP A 443 16.07 45.04 -34.87
N GLY A 444 16.06 43.86 -35.53
CA GLY A 444 17.19 43.40 -36.35
C GLY A 444 17.81 42.01 -36.08
N ALA A 445 17.22 40.98 -36.69
CA ALA A 445 17.79 39.73 -37.28
C ALA A 445 19.23 39.23 -36.93
N ARG A 446 19.37 37.89 -36.69
CA ARG A 446 20.03 36.90 -37.61
C ARG A 446 20.55 35.60 -36.93
N VAL A 447 19.83 34.50 -37.17
CA VAL A 447 20.21 33.17 -37.73
C VAL A 447 21.54 32.45 -37.37
N ARG A 448 21.39 31.13 -37.06
CA ARG A 448 22.32 29.96 -37.17
C ARG A 448 23.45 29.85 -36.13
N GLY A 449 23.76 28.69 -35.54
CA GLY A 449 23.27 27.32 -35.72
C GLY A 449 24.26 26.29 -35.14
N LYS A 450 23.81 25.02 -35.10
CA LYS A 450 24.59 23.76 -34.98
C LYS A 450 25.20 23.38 -33.62
N GLY A 451 24.44 22.56 -32.89
CA GLY A 451 24.70 21.12 -32.75
C GLY A 451 25.93 20.64 -31.96
N ARG A 452 25.69 19.93 -30.86
CA ARG A 452 26.29 18.61 -30.61
C ARG A 452 25.52 17.83 -29.54
N ALA A 453 25.07 16.64 -29.90
CA ALA A 453 24.49 15.67 -29.00
C ALA A 453 25.50 15.25 -27.92
N ARG A 454 25.05 15.22 -26.66
CA ARG A 454 25.60 14.38 -25.60
C ARG A 454 24.46 13.49 -25.10
N TYR A 455 24.66 12.19 -25.20
CA TYR A 455 23.85 11.21 -24.49
C TYR A 455 24.13 11.39 -22.99
N GLU A 456 23.11 11.77 -22.22
CA GLU A 456 23.13 11.65 -20.76
C GLU A 456 22.23 10.46 -20.38
N VAL A 457 22.82 9.54 -19.61
CA VAL A 457 22.14 8.37 -19.07
C VAL A 457 21.08 8.85 -18.08
N TYR A 458 19.81 8.69 -18.45
CA TYR A 458 18.65 9.11 -17.64
C TYR A 458 18.34 8.08 -16.54
N ASP A 459 18.24 8.56 -15.29
CA ASP A 459 17.78 7.81 -14.12
C ASP A 459 16.26 7.51 -14.25
N PRO A 460 15.85 6.23 -14.33
CA PRO A 460 14.48 5.84 -14.67
C PRO A 460 13.43 6.04 -13.55
N LEU A 461 13.77 6.68 -12.44
CA LEU A 461 12.83 6.99 -11.34
C LEU A 461 12.40 8.47 -11.27
N LYS A 462 12.84 9.31 -12.22
CA LYS A 462 12.46 10.74 -12.29
C LYS A 462 11.52 11.09 -13.45
N ILE A 463 10.67 10.15 -13.86
CA ILE A 463 9.46 10.50 -14.62
C ILE A 463 8.34 10.62 -13.60
N ASP A 464 8.29 11.77 -12.93
CA ASP A 464 7.06 12.22 -12.28
C ASP A 464 6.17 12.74 -13.41
N LEU A 465 5.28 11.89 -13.92
CA LEU A 465 4.09 12.37 -14.62
C LEU A 465 3.24 13.00 -13.52
N GLY A 466 3.49 14.29 -13.30
CA GLY A 466 3.00 15.05 -12.17
C GLY A 466 1.49 14.96 -11.98
N ASP A 467 1.12 14.98 -10.70
CA ASP A 467 -0.24 15.05 -10.17
C ASP A 467 -0.98 16.39 -10.48
N ASP A 468 -0.48 17.25 -11.37
CA ASP A 468 -1.03 18.61 -11.57
C ASP A 468 -1.81 18.85 -12.89
N GLU A 469 -1.92 17.87 -13.78
CA GLU A 469 -2.84 17.95 -14.93
C GLU A 469 -3.66 16.67 -14.99
N LEU A 470 -4.84 16.66 -14.35
CA LEU A 470 -6.02 15.85 -14.70
C LEU A 470 -7.18 16.07 -13.70
N VAL A 471 -7.39 17.32 -13.28
CA VAL A 471 -8.71 17.77 -12.82
C VAL A 471 -9.41 18.34 -14.03
N LEU A 472 -10.36 17.58 -14.59
CA LEU A 472 -11.36 18.12 -15.51
C LEU A 472 -12.15 19.22 -14.78
N LYS A 473 -11.75 20.47 -15.00
CA LYS A 473 -12.68 21.61 -15.02
C LYS A 473 -13.41 21.56 -16.36
N THR A 474 -14.73 21.62 -16.30
CA THR A 474 -15.60 21.91 -17.43
C THR A 474 -15.46 23.41 -17.71
N ASP A 475 -14.64 23.76 -18.69
CA ASP A 475 -14.71 25.08 -19.32
C ASP A 475 -15.51 24.91 -20.62
N GLU A 476 -16.67 25.58 -20.66
CA GLU A 476 -17.45 25.77 -21.88
C GLU A 476 -16.64 26.62 -22.89
N PRO A 477 -16.71 26.34 -24.20
CA PRO A 477 -16.08 27.21 -25.18
C PRO A 477 -16.92 28.48 -25.38
N GLU A 478 -16.47 29.58 -24.81
CA GLU A 478 -16.85 30.92 -25.26
C GLU A 478 -16.34 31.14 -26.69
N THR A 479 -17.25 31.18 -27.65
CA THR A 479 -17.00 31.78 -28.96
C THR A 479 -16.86 33.28 -28.79
N THR A 480 -15.64 33.82 -28.93
CA THR A 480 -15.42 35.26 -29.10
C THR A 480 -15.59 35.64 -30.56
N PRO A 481 -16.51 36.58 -30.91
CA PRO A 481 -16.54 37.18 -32.23
C PRO A 481 -15.46 38.25 -32.37
N LEU A 482 -14.94 38.34 -33.58
CA LEU A 482 -13.99 39.34 -34.06
C LEU A 482 -14.49 40.76 -33.81
N ALA A 483 -13.65 41.58 -33.17
CA ALA A 483 -13.81 43.02 -33.09
C ALA A 483 -13.61 43.65 -34.48
N ARG A 484 -14.60 44.43 -34.93
CA ARG A 484 -14.45 45.52 -35.89
C ARG A 484 -14.86 46.83 -35.21
N THR A 485 -14.10 47.85 -35.55
CA THR A 485 -13.96 49.17 -34.94
C THR A 485 -15.17 50.11 -35.12
N ASN A 486 -15.43 50.91 -34.07
CA ASN A 486 -15.93 52.29 -34.00
C ASN A 486 -16.67 52.91 -35.21
N ASP A 487 -17.91 53.40 -35.01
CA ASP A 487 -18.20 54.82 -34.73
C ASP A 487 -19.73 55.13 -34.75
N ASP A 488 -20.15 55.91 -33.77
CA ASP A 488 -21.14 57.02 -33.84
C ASP A 488 -22.69 56.86 -33.94
N ILE A 489 -23.33 57.45 -32.92
CA ILE A 489 -24.46 58.42 -32.95
C ILE A 489 -25.90 57.95 -32.59
N LYS A 490 -26.35 58.51 -31.44
CA LYS A 490 -27.67 59.05 -31.02
C LYS A 490 -28.86 58.13 -30.62
N ALA A 491 -29.25 58.33 -29.36
CA ALA A 491 -30.63 58.35 -28.85
C ALA A 491 -31.45 59.52 -29.46
N PRO A 492 -32.80 59.55 -29.37
CA PRO A 492 -33.54 59.87 -28.11
C PRO A 492 -34.81 59.00 -27.93
N ARG A 493 -35.28 58.67 -26.71
CA ARG A 493 -36.15 59.43 -25.77
C ARG A 493 -37.34 60.15 -26.42
N ASP A 494 -38.54 59.79 -25.96
CA ASP A 494 -39.70 60.63 -25.55
C ASP A 494 -40.89 59.67 -25.30
N GLU A 495 -41.38 59.47 -24.07
CA GLU A 495 -42.16 60.36 -23.18
C GLU A 495 -43.68 60.15 -23.30
N ALA A 496 -44.30 60.08 -22.11
CA ALA A 496 -45.68 60.40 -21.77
C ALA A 496 -46.80 59.44 -22.21
N SER A 497 -47.91 59.31 -21.49
CA SER A 497 -48.31 59.53 -20.10
C SER A 497 -49.78 59.06 -20.02
N ASP A 498 -50.22 58.82 -18.79
CA ASP A 498 -51.57 59.08 -18.29
C ASP A 498 -52.68 58.01 -18.30
N ASP A 499 -53.20 57.90 -17.08
CA ASP A 499 -54.53 57.60 -16.56
C ASP A 499 -54.91 56.12 -16.38
N GLU A 500 -54.89 55.60 -15.14
CA GLU A 500 -55.95 55.74 -14.10
C GLU A 500 -57.28 55.10 -14.60
N ASP A 501 -57.88 54.09 -13.98
CA ASP A 501 -58.29 54.10 -12.58
C ASP A 501 -58.74 52.69 -12.08
N GLU A 502 -58.61 52.53 -10.76
CA GLU A 502 -59.45 51.78 -9.79
C GLU A 502 -60.07 50.38 -10.11
N GLY A 503 -59.63 49.38 -9.33
CA GLY A 503 -60.40 48.98 -8.14
C GLY A 503 -61.21 47.68 -8.18
N GLY A 504 -60.84 46.75 -7.28
CA GLY A 504 -61.81 46.10 -6.38
C GLY A 504 -62.30 44.68 -6.71
N ASP A 505 -61.66 43.73 -6.05
CA ASP A 505 -62.22 42.66 -5.20
C ASP A 505 -63.25 41.64 -5.76
N ASP A 506 -62.76 40.38 -5.77
CA ASP A 506 -63.29 39.21 -5.06
C ASP A 506 -64.52 38.39 -5.53
N GLU A 507 -64.32 37.07 -5.37
CA GLU A 507 -65.26 35.95 -5.12
C GLU A 507 -65.87 35.12 -6.29
N ASP A 508 -65.34 33.89 -6.37
CA ASP A 508 -66.00 32.57 -6.36
C ASP A 508 -66.61 31.88 -7.61
N GLU A 509 -66.10 30.65 -7.80
CA GLU A 509 -66.70 29.34 -8.19
C GLU A 509 -68.08 29.29 -8.90
N ASP A 510 -68.15 28.65 -10.08
CA ASP A 510 -68.71 27.29 -10.28
C ASP A 510 -69.05 26.99 -11.77
N ASP A 511 -69.08 25.69 -12.06
CA ASP A 511 -69.26 24.90 -13.30
C ASP A 511 -70.20 25.40 -14.42
N GLY A 512 -69.85 25.03 -15.67
CA GLY A 512 -70.79 25.08 -16.80
C GLY A 512 -70.23 24.57 -18.13
N ALA A 513 -70.81 23.49 -18.65
CA ALA A 513 -70.45 22.81 -19.90
C ALA A 513 -70.62 23.64 -21.20
N LEU A 514 -69.92 23.16 -22.24
CA LEU A 514 -69.88 23.54 -23.67
C LEU A 514 -71.13 24.23 -24.25
N PRO A 515 -70.91 25.11 -25.25
CA PRO A 515 -71.53 24.83 -26.56
C PRO A 515 -70.66 25.09 -27.80
N ILE A 516 -71.04 24.33 -28.83
CA ILE A 516 -70.63 24.31 -30.23
C ILE A 516 -71.04 25.61 -30.95
N VAL A 517 -70.21 26.13 -31.86
CA VAL A 517 -70.65 26.96 -32.99
C VAL A 517 -69.91 26.55 -34.27
N GLU A 518 -70.70 26.25 -35.29
CA GLU A 518 -70.38 25.80 -36.64
C GLU A 518 -69.83 26.93 -37.54
N PHE A 519 -69.08 26.55 -38.58
CA PHE A 519 -68.94 27.37 -39.79
C PHE A 519 -69.00 26.47 -41.04
N ASP A 520 -70.13 26.54 -41.75
CA ASP A 520 -70.47 25.92 -43.05
C ASP A 520 -69.77 26.70 -44.20
N SER A 521 -68.98 26.08 -45.08
CA SER A 521 -69.31 25.33 -46.32
C SER A 521 -69.74 26.16 -47.56
N ALA A 522 -68.91 26.07 -48.62
CA ALA A 522 -69.18 26.24 -50.07
C ALA A 522 -67.81 26.42 -50.79
N LEU A 523 -67.22 25.51 -51.58
CA LEU A 523 -67.60 24.76 -52.80
C LEU A 523 -66.40 23.83 -53.16
N PRO A 524 -66.46 22.96 -54.21
CA PRO A 524 -67.48 22.01 -54.62
C PRO A 524 -66.95 20.55 -54.60
N SER A 525 -67.89 19.61 -54.44
CA SER A 525 -67.67 18.17 -54.47
C SER A 525 -67.14 17.67 -55.83
N THR A 526 -65.86 17.34 -55.86
CA THR A 526 -65.32 16.25 -56.69
C THR A 526 -64.68 15.23 -55.76
N THR A 527 -65.47 14.20 -55.46
CA THR A 527 -65.07 12.84 -55.10
C THR A 527 -63.65 12.70 -54.52
N MET A 528 -63.54 12.77 -53.20
CA MET A 528 -62.41 12.30 -52.38
C MET A 528 -62.33 10.75 -52.38
N LYS A 529 -62.42 10.15 -53.57
CA LYS A 529 -62.18 8.73 -53.87
C LYS A 529 -61.04 8.54 -54.89
N ASP A 530 -60.63 9.60 -55.59
CA ASP A 530 -59.58 9.54 -56.61
C ASP A 530 -58.20 10.04 -56.15
N LEU A 531 -58.00 10.32 -54.85
CA LEU A 531 -56.67 10.66 -54.29
C LEU A 531 -56.01 9.53 -53.50
N ILE A 532 -56.68 8.37 -53.36
CA ILE A 532 -56.05 7.12 -52.93
C ILE A 532 -56.01 6.18 -54.13
N THR A 533 -55.32 6.63 -55.20
CA THR A 533 -54.71 5.65 -56.09
C THR A 533 -53.59 5.03 -55.27
N SER A 534 -53.83 3.83 -54.77
CA SER A 534 -52.78 2.96 -54.28
C SER A 534 -51.84 2.74 -55.45
N VAL A 535 -50.77 3.52 -55.52
CA VAL A 535 -49.61 3.10 -56.30
C VAL A 535 -49.24 1.76 -55.69
N GLU A 536 -49.49 0.67 -56.41
CA GLU A 536 -48.99 -0.64 -56.07
C GLU A 536 -47.47 -0.58 -56.23
N MET A 537 -46.80 0.04 -55.24
CA MET A 537 -45.35 0.02 -55.14
C MET A 537 -44.95 -1.43 -54.94
N THR A 538 -44.01 -1.87 -55.77
CA THR A 538 -43.39 -3.19 -55.60
C THR A 538 -42.78 -3.28 -54.20
N GLN A 539 -42.69 -4.50 -53.64
CA GLN A 539 -42.07 -4.69 -52.31
C GLN A 539 -40.67 -4.07 -52.24
N GLN A 540 -39.92 -4.13 -53.34
CA GLN A 540 -38.58 -3.54 -53.46
C GLN A 540 -38.58 -2.00 -53.41
N GLU A 541 -39.55 -1.33 -54.05
CA GLU A 541 -39.68 0.13 -53.99
C GLU A 541 -40.12 0.62 -52.60
N ARG A 542 -40.97 -0.16 -51.90
CA ARG A 542 -41.37 0.14 -50.51
C ARG A 542 -40.20 0.02 -49.55
N ASP A 543 -39.39 -1.03 -49.70
CA ASP A 543 -38.16 -1.24 -48.94
C ASP A 543 -37.17 -0.10 -49.16
N GLU A 544 -36.98 0.33 -50.41
CA GLU A 544 -36.08 1.43 -50.74
C GLU A 544 -36.57 2.77 -50.21
N TYR A 545 -37.90 3.00 -50.24
CA TYR A 545 -38.51 4.18 -49.63
C TYR A 545 -38.34 4.21 -48.11
N LEU A 546 -38.47 3.06 -47.44
CA LEU A 546 -38.25 2.93 -45.99
C LEU A 546 -36.79 3.24 -45.63
N VAL A 547 -35.82 2.67 -46.35
CA VAL A 547 -34.40 2.93 -46.15
C VAL A 547 -34.07 4.42 -46.38
N ARG A 548 -34.58 5.03 -47.47
CA ARG A 548 -34.42 6.47 -47.73
C ARG A 548 -35.06 7.34 -46.64
N SER A 549 -36.22 6.93 -46.12
CA SER A 549 -36.92 7.65 -45.06
C SER A 549 -36.16 7.60 -43.73
N ILE A 550 -35.61 6.44 -43.37
CA ILE A 550 -34.77 6.29 -42.17
C ILE A 550 -33.48 7.10 -42.33
N ARG A 551 -32.83 7.05 -43.50
CA ARG A 551 -31.66 7.89 -43.81
C ARG A 551 -31.98 9.38 -43.67
N ARG A 552 -33.14 9.83 -44.15
CA ARG A 552 -33.58 11.22 -44.01
C ARG A 552 -33.88 11.56 -42.55
N LEU A 553 -34.52 10.67 -41.80
CA LEU A 553 -34.83 10.87 -40.38
C LEU A 553 -33.56 10.96 -39.52
N CYS A 554 -32.54 10.13 -39.81
CA CYS A 554 -31.24 10.24 -39.15
C CYS A 554 -30.52 11.56 -39.47
N LYS A 555 -30.66 12.08 -40.70
CA LYS A 555 -30.08 13.38 -41.10
C LYS A 555 -30.80 14.57 -40.46
N VAL A 556 -32.13 14.62 -40.57
CA VAL A 556 -32.95 15.73 -40.04
C VAL A 556 -32.97 15.72 -38.51
N GLY A 557 -33.06 14.54 -37.88
CA GLY A 557 -33.02 14.39 -36.42
C GLY A 557 -31.67 14.76 -35.80
N ALA A 558 -30.59 14.78 -36.57
CA ALA A 558 -29.28 15.26 -36.14
C ALA A 558 -29.11 16.79 -36.22
N GLU A 559 -29.92 17.46 -37.06
CA GLU A 559 -29.79 18.90 -37.35
C GLU A 559 -30.78 19.77 -36.54
N GLU A 560 -31.97 19.26 -36.18
CA GLU A 560 -33.09 20.12 -35.70
C GLU A 560 -33.60 19.93 -34.26
N SER A 561 -33.15 18.96 -33.43
CA SER A 561 -33.84 18.77 -32.13
C SER A 561 -33.05 18.16 -30.97
N GLY A 562 -33.25 18.75 -29.79
CA GLY A 562 -32.85 18.25 -28.47
C GLY A 562 -33.76 17.14 -27.91
N ASP A 563 -34.70 16.60 -28.68
CA ASP A 563 -35.57 15.50 -28.25
C ASP A 563 -35.01 14.12 -28.64
N GLU A 564 -34.61 13.34 -27.64
CA GLU A 564 -34.06 11.98 -27.76
C GLU A 564 -35.06 10.91 -28.26
N LEU A 565 -36.30 11.31 -28.58
CA LEU A 565 -37.41 10.42 -28.89
C LEU A 565 -37.27 9.74 -30.26
N TRP A 566 -36.73 10.44 -31.26
CA TRP A 566 -36.54 9.88 -32.60
C TRP A 566 -35.54 8.72 -32.59
N ILE A 567 -34.50 8.80 -31.75
CA ILE A 567 -33.48 7.74 -31.56
C ILE A 567 -34.15 6.45 -31.10
N SER A 568 -35.03 6.55 -30.11
CA SER A 568 -35.78 5.42 -29.57
C SER A 568 -36.78 4.85 -30.60
N LEU A 569 -37.39 5.72 -31.41
CA LEU A 569 -38.32 5.31 -32.45
C LEU A 569 -37.61 4.52 -33.55
N VAL A 570 -36.49 5.02 -34.07
CA VAL A 570 -35.71 4.34 -35.12
C VAL A 570 -35.14 3.03 -34.60
N ALA A 571 -34.53 3.02 -33.40
CA ALA A 571 -34.01 1.81 -32.81
C ALA A 571 -35.09 0.72 -32.64
N ARG A 572 -36.28 1.08 -32.11
CA ARG A 572 -37.39 0.13 -31.93
C ARG A 572 -38.01 -0.33 -33.24
N LEU A 573 -38.08 0.53 -34.26
CA LEU A 573 -38.59 0.18 -35.58
C LEU A 573 -37.73 -0.91 -36.24
N VAL A 574 -36.41 -0.82 -36.06
CA VAL A 574 -35.44 -1.77 -36.61
C VAL A 574 -35.39 -3.08 -35.83
N THR A 575 -35.48 -3.01 -34.49
CA THR A 575 -35.33 -4.19 -33.62
C THR A 575 -36.63 -4.97 -33.47
N ARG A 576 -37.77 -4.29 -33.26
CA ARG A 576 -39.08 -4.92 -32.98
C ARG A 576 -39.93 -5.13 -34.23
N GLY A 577 -39.65 -4.39 -35.31
CA GLY A 577 -40.15 -4.68 -36.64
C GLY A 577 -40.97 -3.58 -37.31
N ILE A 578 -40.83 -3.55 -38.64
CA ILE A 578 -41.74 -2.94 -39.61
C ILE A 578 -42.72 -4.07 -40.00
N ASP A 579 -43.74 -4.30 -39.17
CA ASP A 579 -44.63 -5.46 -39.33
C ASP A 579 -45.72 -5.20 -40.39
N GLY A 580 -45.38 -5.49 -41.65
CA GLY A 580 -46.36 -5.72 -42.71
C GLY A 580 -46.82 -7.18 -42.70
N LYS A 581 -48.12 -7.44 -42.52
CA LYS A 581 -48.68 -8.80 -42.65
C LYS A 581 -48.42 -9.33 -44.07
N GLY A 582 -47.56 -10.34 -44.25
CA GLY A 582 -47.54 -11.20 -45.46
C GLY A 582 -46.22 -11.52 -46.19
N VAL A 583 -45.03 -11.08 -45.74
CA VAL A 583 -43.75 -11.31 -46.48
C VAL A 583 -43.03 -12.62 -46.08
N GLN A 584 -42.17 -13.25 -46.87
CA GLN A 584 -41.39 -14.44 -46.44
C GLN A 584 -40.28 -14.07 -45.43
N GLU A 585 -39.89 -14.99 -44.51
CA GLU A 585 -38.92 -14.71 -43.42
C GLU A 585 -37.50 -14.35 -43.92
N ASP A 586 -37.05 -14.91 -45.05
CA ASP A 586 -35.71 -14.67 -45.58
C ASP A 586 -35.53 -13.26 -46.19
N GLU A 587 -36.55 -12.74 -46.89
CA GLU A 587 -36.53 -11.37 -47.44
C GLU A 587 -36.62 -10.29 -46.34
N ARG A 588 -37.29 -10.60 -45.22
CA ARG A 588 -37.42 -9.71 -44.06
C ARG A 588 -36.09 -9.51 -43.31
N GLY A 589 -35.21 -10.51 -43.34
CA GLY A 589 -33.87 -10.42 -42.77
C GLY A 589 -33.00 -9.41 -43.51
N GLY A 590 -33.02 -9.44 -44.85
CA GLY A 590 -32.23 -8.56 -45.71
C GLY A 590 -32.59 -7.08 -45.59
N LEU A 591 -33.87 -6.72 -45.43
CA LEU A 591 -34.27 -5.33 -45.18
C LEU A 591 -33.75 -4.81 -43.84
N ARG A 592 -33.89 -5.60 -42.77
CA ARG A 592 -33.42 -5.19 -41.43
C ARG A 592 -31.90 -5.04 -41.42
N GLU A 593 -31.16 -5.91 -42.11
CA GLU A 593 -29.71 -5.80 -42.25
C GLU A 593 -29.32 -4.52 -43.01
N ARG A 594 -29.95 -4.21 -44.15
CA ARG A 594 -29.71 -2.96 -44.89
C ARG A 594 -29.96 -1.71 -44.04
N ILE A 595 -31.03 -1.70 -43.23
CA ILE A 595 -31.30 -0.57 -42.34
C ILE A 595 -30.23 -0.45 -41.25
N ARG A 596 -29.75 -1.58 -40.69
CA ARG A 596 -28.65 -1.57 -39.72
C ARG A 596 -27.32 -1.12 -40.34
N GLU A 597 -27.06 -1.44 -41.61
CA GLU A 597 -25.91 -0.91 -42.35
C GLU A 597 -25.97 0.61 -42.48
N GLU A 598 -27.14 1.18 -42.78
CA GLU A 598 -27.34 2.62 -42.84
C GLU A 598 -27.21 3.30 -41.46
N MET A 599 -27.71 2.66 -40.41
CA MET A 599 -27.52 3.16 -39.03
C MET A 599 -26.03 3.11 -38.63
N LEU A 600 -25.32 2.06 -39.04
CA LEU A 600 -23.88 1.95 -38.83
C LEU A 600 -23.13 3.05 -39.60
N GLU A 601 -23.46 3.28 -40.88
CA GLU A 601 -22.82 4.32 -41.69
C GLU A 601 -23.09 5.72 -41.12
N PHE A 602 -24.30 5.96 -40.63
CA PHE A 602 -24.65 7.17 -39.89
C PHE A 602 -23.76 7.34 -38.65
N VAL A 603 -23.49 6.31 -37.84
CA VAL A 603 -22.60 6.48 -36.68
C VAL A 603 -21.13 6.67 -37.12
N LYS A 604 -20.70 6.07 -38.22
CA LYS A 604 -19.32 6.18 -38.74
C LYS A 604 -18.95 7.58 -39.26
N GLU A 605 -19.93 8.31 -39.79
CA GLU A 605 -19.76 9.68 -40.30
C GLU A 605 -19.30 10.66 -39.20
N ASP A 606 -19.88 10.57 -38.00
CA ASP A 606 -19.49 11.39 -36.83
C ASP A 606 -19.62 10.58 -35.53
N PRO A 607 -18.60 9.80 -35.15
CA PRO A 607 -18.67 8.94 -33.97
C PRO A 607 -18.74 9.77 -32.67
N GLY A 608 -18.19 10.98 -32.63
CA GLY A 608 -18.10 11.78 -31.40
C GLY A 608 -19.48 12.20 -30.89
N ASN A 609 -20.30 12.79 -31.76
CA ASN A 609 -21.63 13.27 -31.39
C ASN A 609 -22.71 12.17 -31.47
N ARG A 610 -22.47 11.09 -32.21
CA ARG A 610 -23.46 10.02 -32.46
C ARG A 610 -23.30 8.79 -31.55
N ILE A 611 -22.36 8.82 -30.60
CA ILE A 611 -22.19 7.76 -29.58
C ILE A 611 -23.46 7.54 -28.75
N GLY A 612 -24.19 8.60 -28.37
CA GLY A 612 -25.44 8.48 -27.61
C GLY A 612 -26.54 7.72 -28.35
N PHE A 613 -26.60 7.90 -29.68
CA PHE A 613 -27.48 7.11 -30.55
C PHE A 613 -27.06 5.64 -30.57
N ALA A 614 -25.76 5.38 -30.74
CA ALA A 614 -25.23 4.02 -30.78
C ALA A 614 -25.48 3.24 -29.49
N SER A 615 -25.30 3.88 -28.31
CA SER A 615 -25.61 3.25 -27.02
C SER A 615 -27.07 2.83 -26.93
N LYS A 616 -28.00 3.71 -27.33
CA LYS A 616 -29.44 3.43 -27.26
C LYS A 616 -29.85 2.35 -28.26
N TRP A 617 -29.30 2.37 -29.46
CA TRP A 617 -29.53 1.33 -30.47
C TRP A 617 -29.03 -0.04 -30.00
N LEU A 618 -27.80 -0.14 -29.51
CA LEU A 618 -27.22 -1.39 -29.01
C LEU A 618 -27.95 -1.94 -27.78
N ASN A 619 -28.39 -1.06 -26.87
CA ASN A 619 -29.22 -1.45 -25.73
C ASN A 619 -30.57 -2.04 -26.18
N GLU A 620 -31.20 -1.48 -27.22
CA GLU A 620 -32.45 -1.98 -27.75
C GLU A 620 -32.28 -3.29 -28.53
N GLU A 621 -31.19 -3.47 -29.30
CA GLU A 621 -30.87 -4.76 -29.95
C GLU A 621 -30.63 -5.86 -28.92
N TRP A 622 -29.84 -5.58 -27.87
CA TRP A 622 -29.62 -6.53 -26.77
C TRP A 622 -30.93 -6.88 -26.05
N PHE A 623 -31.78 -5.88 -25.78
CA PHE A 623 -33.06 -6.11 -25.12
C PHE A 623 -34.02 -6.93 -25.97
N ALA A 624 -34.13 -6.63 -27.27
CA ALA A 624 -34.97 -7.36 -28.20
C ALA A 624 -34.53 -8.83 -28.32
N GLU A 625 -33.22 -9.08 -28.39
CA GLU A 625 -32.65 -10.42 -28.43
C GLU A 625 -32.90 -11.19 -27.12
N LYS A 626 -32.71 -10.56 -25.96
CA LYS A 626 -33.01 -11.17 -24.65
C LYS A 626 -34.50 -11.50 -24.45
N MET A 627 -35.40 -10.67 -24.98
CA MET A 627 -36.83 -10.97 -24.97
C MET A 627 -37.18 -12.11 -25.92
N ALA A 628 -36.50 -12.21 -27.07
CA ALA A 628 -36.67 -13.32 -28.00
C ALA A 628 -36.15 -14.64 -27.42
N THR A 629 -35.03 -14.64 -26.70
CA THR A 629 -34.50 -15.86 -26.04
C THR A 629 -35.44 -16.34 -24.93
N LEU A 630 -35.95 -15.45 -24.07
CA LEU A 630 -36.94 -15.82 -23.04
C LEU A 630 -38.25 -16.39 -23.64
N THR A 631 -38.60 -15.95 -24.86
CA THR A 631 -39.79 -16.46 -25.57
C THR A 631 -39.51 -17.79 -26.28
N LYS A 632 -38.26 -18.03 -26.73
CA LYS A 632 -37.81 -19.27 -27.39
C LYS A 632 -37.48 -20.40 -26.40
N GLU A 633 -36.95 -20.10 -25.21
CA GLU A 633 -36.77 -21.06 -24.11
C GLU A 633 -38.08 -21.72 -23.67
N ARG A 634 -39.21 -21.07 -23.99
CA ARG A 634 -40.56 -21.61 -23.75
C ARG A 634 -41.05 -22.55 -24.87
N LYS A 635 -40.29 -22.75 -25.96
CA LYS A 635 -40.78 -23.42 -27.18
C LYS A 635 -39.93 -24.52 -27.82
N MET A 636 -38.66 -24.77 -27.50
CA MET A 636 -37.98 -26.00 -27.98
C MET A 636 -36.67 -26.29 -27.24
N GLU A 637 -36.62 -27.44 -26.57
CA GLU A 637 -35.46 -28.33 -26.56
C GLU A 637 -35.33 -28.91 -27.96
N GLU A 638 -34.25 -28.61 -28.68
CA GLU A 638 -33.52 -29.50 -29.60
C GLU A 638 -32.56 -28.68 -30.49
N GLY A 639 -31.41 -29.29 -30.77
CA GLY A 639 -30.18 -28.61 -31.15
C GLY A 639 -30.20 -27.87 -32.48
N GLU A 640 -29.80 -26.61 -32.43
CA GLU A 640 -29.21 -25.89 -33.57
C GLU A 640 -27.91 -25.20 -33.10
N GLY A 641 -26.88 -25.25 -33.95
CA GLY A 641 -25.55 -24.72 -33.68
C GLY A 641 -25.57 -23.24 -33.26
N LYS A 642 -24.59 -22.86 -32.44
CA LYS A 642 -24.42 -21.53 -31.83
C LYS A 642 -24.30 -20.44 -32.92
N LYS A 643 -25.43 -19.93 -33.41
CA LYS A 643 -25.48 -18.76 -34.30
C LYS A 643 -24.99 -17.55 -33.50
N GLU A 644 -24.02 -16.81 -34.04
CA GLU A 644 -23.47 -15.60 -33.42
C GLU A 644 -24.59 -14.58 -33.18
N ARG A 645 -24.63 -13.95 -32.00
CA ARG A 645 -25.71 -13.03 -31.62
C ARG A 645 -25.70 -11.82 -32.53
N THR A 646 -26.89 -11.33 -32.86
CA THR A 646 -27.00 -10.15 -33.75
C THR A 646 -26.38 -8.94 -33.08
N TYR A 647 -26.58 -8.78 -31.77
CA TYR A 647 -25.90 -7.78 -30.96
C TYR A 647 -24.37 -7.82 -31.11
N ASP A 648 -23.76 -9.01 -30.99
CA ASP A 648 -22.29 -9.17 -31.02
C ASP A 648 -21.70 -8.75 -32.37
N ILE A 649 -22.36 -9.08 -33.48
CA ILE A 649 -21.92 -8.72 -34.85
C ILE A 649 -21.88 -7.20 -35.04
N TRP A 650 -22.94 -6.49 -34.64
CA TRP A 650 -23.03 -5.04 -34.82
C TRP A 650 -22.16 -4.29 -33.81
N LEU A 651 -22.07 -4.79 -32.56
CA LEU A 651 -21.14 -4.29 -31.57
C LEU A 651 -19.70 -4.37 -32.09
N ARG A 652 -19.28 -5.51 -32.64
CA ARG A 652 -17.94 -5.71 -33.23
C ARG A 652 -17.64 -4.73 -34.36
N LYS A 653 -18.56 -4.59 -35.32
CA LYS A 653 -18.42 -3.66 -36.45
C LYS A 653 -18.30 -2.21 -35.97
N LEU A 654 -19.09 -1.83 -34.97
CA LEU A 654 -19.11 -0.48 -34.42
C LEU A 654 -17.85 -0.19 -33.59
N LEU A 655 -17.50 -1.07 -32.64
CA LEU A 655 -16.31 -0.93 -31.81
C LEU A 655 -15.05 -0.88 -32.67
N ALA A 656 -14.89 -1.76 -33.67
CA ALA A 656 -13.73 -1.73 -34.56
C ALA A 656 -13.55 -0.37 -35.25
N HIS A 657 -14.64 0.27 -35.68
CA HIS A 657 -14.57 1.58 -36.32
C HIS A 657 -14.29 2.70 -35.31
N ILE A 658 -15.01 2.73 -34.18
CA ILE A 658 -14.81 3.77 -33.15
C ILE A 658 -13.40 3.69 -32.57
N MET A 659 -12.90 2.48 -32.28
CA MET A 659 -11.53 2.25 -31.78
C MET A 659 -10.44 2.61 -32.81
N SER A 660 -10.74 2.61 -34.11
CA SER A 660 -9.77 3.04 -35.13
C SER A 660 -9.63 4.55 -35.25
N LYS A 661 -10.70 5.29 -34.91
CA LYS A 661 -10.77 6.75 -35.05
C LYS A 661 -10.62 7.50 -33.72
N SER A 662 -10.74 6.82 -32.59
CA SER A 662 -10.70 7.46 -31.28
C SER A 662 -9.29 7.94 -30.90
N LEU A 663 -9.21 9.04 -30.17
CA LEU A 663 -8.00 9.68 -29.67
C LEU A 663 -8.05 9.82 -28.15
N ASN A 664 -6.91 10.07 -27.51
CA ASN A 664 -6.81 10.27 -26.05
C ASN A 664 -7.79 11.29 -25.44
N ARG A 665 -8.33 12.23 -26.22
CA ARG A 665 -9.28 13.27 -25.77
C ARG A 665 -10.74 12.80 -25.73
N ASP A 666 -11.06 11.64 -26.30
CA ASP A 666 -12.43 11.20 -26.53
C ASP A 666 -13.04 10.52 -25.29
N ARG A 667 -13.39 11.32 -24.28
CA ARG A 667 -14.02 10.82 -23.05
C ARG A 667 -15.37 10.14 -23.29
N SER A 668 -16.06 10.48 -24.37
CA SER A 668 -17.32 9.86 -24.79
C SER A 668 -17.15 8.37 -25.11
N PHE A 669 -15.98 7.93 -25.57
CA PHE A 669 -15.71 6.52 -25.84
C PHE A 669 -15.68 5.68 -24.55
N THR A 670 -15.01 6.16 -23.51
CA THR A 670 -14.97 5.46 -22.23
C THR A 670 -16.38 5.29 -21.65
N GLN A 671 -17.17 6.37 -21.66
CA GLN A 671 -18.57 6.34 -21.22
C GLN A 671 -19.41 5.37 -22.08
N PHE A 672 -19.23 5.39 -23.40
CA PHE A 672 -19.88 4.47 -24.33
C PHE A 672 -19.67 3.00 -23.94
N VAL A 673 -18.41 2.60 -23.75
CA VAL A 673 -18.06 1.21 -23.41
C VAL A 673 -18.61 0.80 -22.04
N ILE A 674 -18.71 1.74 -21.09
CA ILE A 674 -19.30 1.51 -19.76
C ILE A 674 -20.83 1.38 -19.83
N ASP A 675 -21.49 2.06 -20.76
CA ASP A 675 -22.96 2.08 -20.89
C ASP A 675 -23.53 0.94 -21.75
N LEU A 676 -22.66 0.12 -22.36
CA LEU A 676 -23.07 -1.07 -23.11
C LEU A 676 -23.74 -2.10 -22.19
N PRO A 677 -24.74 -2.87 -22.63
CA PRO A 677 -25.40 -3.87 -21.80
C PRO A 677 -24.54 -5.11 -21.55
N ASP A 678 -23.84 -5.61 -22.57
CA ASP A 678 -22.96 -6.79 -22.50
C ASP A 678 -21.69 -6.53 -23.33
N LEU A 679 -20.52 -6.95 -22.85
CA LEU A 679 -19.24 -6.74 -23.53
C LEU A 679 -18.46 -8.06 -23.59
N PRO A 680 -18.36 -8.69 -24.77
CA PRO A 680 -17.61 -9.94 -24.94
C PRO A 680 -16.12 -9.79 -24.58
N VAL A 681 -15.52 -10.86 -24.03
CA VAL A 681 -14.11 -10.89 -23.60
C VAL A 681 -13.16 -10.53 -24.75
N ASP A 682 -13.42 -11.03 -25.96
CA ASP A 682 -12.63 -10.74 -27.17
C ASP A 682 -12.55 -9.22 -27.46
N GLU A 683 -13.60 -8.46 -27.16
CA GLU A 683 -13.62 -7.01 -27.38
C GLU A 683 -12.83 -6.27 -26.28
N VAL A 684 -12.81 -6.80 -25.06
CA VAL A 684 -11.97 -6.28 -23.96
C VAL A 684 -10.48 -6.50 -24.26
N GLU A 685 -10.11 -7.64 -24.85
CA GLU A 685 -8.75 -7.90 -25.30
C GLU A 685 -8.30 -6.90 -26.38
N LYS A 686 -9.19 -6.55 -27.31
CA LYS A 686 -8.93 -5.51 -28.32
C LYS A 686 -8.73 -4.13 -27.69
N LEU A 687 -9.43 -3.79 -26.61
CA LEU A 687 -9.18 -2.54 -25.86
C LEU A 687 -7.73 -2.50 -25.33
N GLY A 688 -7.15 -3.66 -24.97
CA GLY A 688 -5.75 -3.78 -24.62
C GLY A 688 -4.79 -3.34 -25.74
N GLN A 689 -5.15 -3.55 -27.01
CA GLN A 689 -4.33 -3.10 -28.15
C GLN A 689 -4.29 -1.57 -28.26
N MET A 690 -5.33 -0.86 -27.80
CA MET A 690 -5.32 0.62 -27.75
C MET A 690 -4.26 1.14 -26.78
N CYS A 691 -3.97 0.42 -25.69
CA CYS A 691 -2.93 0.78 -24.73
C CYS A 691 -1.51 0.77 -25.32
N MET A 692 -1.31 0.14 -26.48
CA MET A 692 -0.01 0.05 -27.16
C MET A 692 0.16 1.15 -28.22
N ARG A 693 -0.91 1.83 -28.62
CA ARG A 693 -0.89 2.87 -29.67
C ARG A 693 -0.68 4.24 -29.04
N ARG A 694 0.38 4.95 -29.41
CA ARG A 694 0.81 6.24 -28.83
C ARG A 694 -0.32 7.28 -28.69
N GLU A 695 -1.24 7.34 -29.65
CA GLU A 695 -2.35 8.30 -29.70
C GLU A 695 -3.58 7.90 -28.87
N GLN A 696 -3.60 6.65 -28.37
CA GLN A 696 -4.74 6.04 -27.67
C GLN A 696 -4.37 5.47 -26.29
N VAL A 697 -3.09 5.53 -25.88
CA VAL A 697 -2.60 4.95 -24.61
C VAL A 697 -3.42 5.43 -23.40
N GLN A 698 -3.67 6.74 -23.29
CA GLN A 698 -4.39 7.30 -22.15
C GLN A 698 -5.86 6.85 -22.15
N LEU A 699 -6.49 6.82 -23.33
CA LEU A 699 -7.89 6.37 -23.49
C LEU A 699 -8.06 4.88 -23.21
N GLY A 700 -7.12 4.04 -23.66
CA GLY A 700 -7.14 2.60 -23.43
C GLY A 700 -7.02 2.27 -21.94
N PHE A 701 -6.04 2.87 -21.25
CA PHE A 701 -5.86 2.64 -19.81
C PHE A 701 -7.00 3.23 -18.97
N SER A 702 -7.55 4.41 -19.31
CA SER A 702 -8.70 4.96 -18.60
C SER A 702 -9.95 4.08 -18.77
N SER A 703 -10.19 3.58 -19.97
CA SER A 703 -11.35 2.72 -20.28
C SER A 703 -11.26 1.36 -19.58
N LEU A 704 -10.12 0.68 -19.64
CA LEU A 704 -9.92 -0.59 -18.93
C LEU A 704 -10.00 -0.42 -17.41
N ARG A 705 -9.46 0.68 -16.88
CA ARG A 705 -9.54 1.00 -15.45
C ARG A 705 -10.98 1.20 -14.99
N GLU A 706 -11.77 1.98 -15.73
CA GLU A 706 -13.16 2.24 -15.38
C GLU A 706 -14.04 0.99 -15.53
N LEU A 707 -13.79 0.16 -16.56
CA LEU A 707 -14.42 -1.15 -16.68
C LEU A 707 -14.15 -2.06 -15.47
N ALA A 708 -12.89 -2.19 -15.06
CA ALA A 708 -12.51 -3.02 -13.92
C ALA A 708 -13.18 -2.58 -12.59
N VAL A 709 -13.36 -1.27 -12.41
CA VAL A 709 -13.96 -0.71 -11.18
C VAL A 709 -15.50 -0.77 -11.22
N LEU A 710 -16.12 -0.27 -12.29
CA LEU A 710 -17.56 -0.03 -12.36
C LEU A 710 -18.38 -1.25 -12.79
N ARG A 711 -17.77 -2.24 -13.47
CA ARG A 711 -18.48 -3.37 -14.10
C ARG A 711 -18.00 -4.72 -13.55
N PRO A 712 -18.68 -5.31 -12.53
CA PRO A 712 -18.25 -6.56 -11.92
C PRO A 712 -18.16 -7.77 -12.88
N GLU A 713 -19.05 -7.85 -13.87
CA GLU A 713 -19.11 -8.99 -14.81
C GLU A 713 -17.91 -9.04 -15.76
N VAL A 714 -17.41 -7.88 -16.19
CA VAL A 714 -16.28 -7.74 -17.14
C VAL A 714 -14.95 -7.54 -16.43
N ARG A 715 -14.98 -7.28 -15.12
CA ARG A 715 -13.81 -7.09 -14.26
C ARG A 715 -12.69 -8.12 -14.46
N PRO A 716 -12.93 -9.45 -14.45
CA PRO A 716 -11.84 -10.41 -14.60
C PRO A 716 -11.10 -10.24 -15.93
N ALA A 717 -11.84 -10.11 -17.04
CA ALA A 717 -11.25 -9.88 -18.36
C ALA A 717 -10.45 -8.57 -18.44
N ALA A 718 -11.00 -7.47 -17.89
CA ALA A 718 -10.32 -6.17 -17.90
C ALA A 718 -9.04 -6.18 -17.03
N VAL A 719 -9.08 -6.87 -15.89
CA VAL A 719 -7.93 -7.07 -15.00
C VAL A 719 -6.88 -7.94 -15.68
N ASP A 720 -7.26 -9.04 -16.31
CA ASP A 720 -6.34 -9.94 -17.03
C ASP A 720 -5.58 -9.20 -18.14
N VAL A 721 -6.26 -8.36 -18.91
CA VAL A 721 -5.61 -7.51 -19.93
C VAL A 721 -4.63 -6.53 -19.28
N LEU A 722 -5.03 -5.84 -18.19
CA LEU A 722 -4.13 -4.91 -17.50
C LEU A 722 -2.93 -5.61 -16.87
N LEU A 723 -3.11 -6.79 -16.27
CA LEU A 723 -2.03 -7.61 -15.70
C LEU A 723 -1.10 -8.13 -16.79
N SER A 724 -1.64 -8.56 -17.93
CA SER A 724 -0.86 -8.91 -19.12
C SER A 724 0.06 -7.75 -19.52
N LEU A 725 -0.47 -6.52 -19.59
CA LEU A 725 0.30 -5.31 -19.93
C LEU A 725 1.39 -4.97 -18.88
N THR A 726 1.29 -5.44 -17.63
CA THR A 726 2.38 -5.27 -16.64
C THR A 726 3.62 -6.12 -16.94
N THR A 727 3.54 -7.05 -17.88
CA THR A 727 4.67 -7.88 -18.33
C THR A 727 5.19 -7.48 -19.72
N HIS A 728 4.68 -6.36 -20.26
CA HIS A 728 4.97 -5.93 -21.63
C HIS A 728 6.46 -5.61 -21.85
N LYS A 729 7.01 -5.89 -23.04
CA LYS A 729 8.42 -5.62 -23.38
C LYS A 729 8.75 -4.12 -23.33
N ASP A 730 7.87 -3.29 -23.90
CA ASP A 730 7.99 -1.83 -23.84
C ASP A 730 7.79 -1.27 -22.43
N LYS A 731 8.77 -0.51 -21.96
CA LYS A 731 8.82 0.03 -20.60
C LYS A 731 7.76 1.11 -20.32
N PRO A 732 7.52 2.11 -21.19
CA PRO A 732 6.42 3.06 -21.05
C PRO A 732 5.05 2.41 -20.86
N THR A 733 4.65 1.46 -21.72
CA THR A 733 3.36 0.75 -21.61
C THR A 733 3.29 -0.06 -20.32
N ARG A 734 4.37 -0.76 -19.97
CA ARG A 734 4.46 -1.54 -18.73
C ARG A 734 4.31 -0.67 -17.48
N ASN A 735 4.99 0.47 -17.43
CA ASN A 735 4.91 1.41 -16.33
C ASN A 735 3.52 2.04 -16.19
N ALA A 736 2.86 2.36 -17.31
CA ALA A 736 1.47 2.85 -17.30
C ALA A 736 0.49 1.80 -16.74
N ALA A 737 0.67 0.53 -17.11
CA ALA A 737 -0.12 -0.57 -16.57
C ALA A 737 0.12 -0.76 -15.06
N ILE A 738 1.38 -0.82 -14.64
CA ILE A 738 1.77 -0.95 -13.23
C ILE A 738 1.20 0.20 -12.41
N ASN A 739 1.33 1.45 -12.88
CA ASN A 739 0.79 2.63 -12.18
C ASN A 739 -0.74 2.62 -12.09
N THR A 740 -1.42 2.02 -13.06
CA THR A 740 -2.88 1.87 -13.03
C THR A 740 -3.30 0.85 -11.97
N VAL A 741 -2.71 -0.34 -12.00
CA VAL A 741 -3.07 -1.46 -11.12
C VAL A 741 -2.63 -1.20 -9.67
N LYS A 742 -1.46 -0.59 -9.47
CA LYS A 742 -0.91 -0.20 -8.16
C LYS A 742 -1.80 0.78 -7.39
N LYS A 743 -2.64 1.57 -8.07
CA LYS A 743 -3.59 2.48 -7.39
C LYS A 743 -4.65 1.72 -6.60
N TRP A 744 -5.02 0.51 -7.00
CA TRP A 744 -6.07 -0.27 -6.35
C TRP A 744 -5.63 -1.01 -5.10
N VAL A 745 -4.32 -1.22 -4.90
CA VAL A 745 -3.77 -1.87 -3.71
C VAL A 745 -3.44 -0.79 -2.67
N PRO A 746 -3.86 -0.90 -1.39
CA PRO A 746 -4.77 -1.88 -0.79
C PRO A 746 -6.25 -1.44 -0.81
N ASP A 747 -6.55 -0.27 -1.36
CA ASP A 747 -7.84 0.43 -1.18
C ASP A 747 -9.05 -0.34 -1.74
N SER A 748 -8.84 -1.24 -2.71
CA SER A 748 -9.88 -2.08 -3.31
C SER A 748 -9.87 -3.49 -2.72
N THR A 749 -10.91 -3.85 -1.96
CA THR A 749 -11.06 -5.19 -1.36
C THR A 749 -11.22 -6.31 -2.37
N ALA A 750 -11.77 -6.02 -3.56
CA ALA A 750 -12.00 -7.02 -4.60
C ALA A 750 -10.79 -7.25 -5.51
N LEU A 751 -10.00 -6.21 -5.79
CA LEU A 751 -8.88 -6.29 -6.75
C LEU A 751 -7.54 -6.57 -6.07
N SER A 752 -7.35 -6.09 -4.83
CA SER A 752 -6.03 -6.19 -4.17
C SER A 752 -5.50 -7.61 -4.02
N PRO A 753 -6.28 -8.61 -3.56
CA PRO A 753 -5.78 -9.98 -3.42
C PRO A 753 -5.33 -10.58 -4.76
N THR A 754 -6.11 -10.33 -5.83
CA THR A 754 -5.84 -10.84 -7.18
C THR A 754 -4.54 -10.28 -7.75
N ILE A 755 -4.31 -8.98 -7.61
CA ILE A 755 -3.10 -8.30 -8.11
C ILE A 755 -1.86 -8.79 -7.36
N ILE A 756 -1.97 -8.92 -6.04
CA ILE A 756 -0.86 -9.38 -5.20
C ILE A 756 -0.52 -10.84 -5.55
N ALA A 757 -1.52 -11.72 -5.65
CA ALA A 757 -1.33 -13.11 -6.04
C ALA A 757 -0.66 -13.22 -7.42
N PHE A 758 -1.06 -12.40 -8.39
CA PHE A 758 -0.41 -12.36 -9.70
C PHE A 758 1.07 -11.93 -9.60
N ALA A 759 1.36 -10.83 -8.89
CA ALA A 759 2.74 -10.35 -8.71
C ALA A 759 3.65 -11.39 -8.03
N LEU A 760 3.12 -12.16 -7.07
CA LEU A 760 3.83 -13.27 -6.45
C LEU A 760 4.02 -14.45 -7.41
N SER A 761 3.03 -14.75 -8.26
CA SER A 761 3.15 -15.80 -9.28
C SER A 761 4.19 -15.49 -10.35
N LEU A 762 4.40 -14.20 -10.68
CA LEU A 762 5.51 -13.78 -11.55
C LEU A 762 6.85 -14.01 -10.86
N PHE A 763 6.92 -13.75 -9.55
CA PHE A 763 8.15 -13.95 -8.78
C PHE A 763 8.52 -15.43 -8.68
N SER A 764 7.56 -16.31 -8.40
CA SER A 764 7.81 -17.75 -8.25
C SER A 764 8.23 -18.44 -9.56
N ARG A 765 7.88 -17.86 -10.72
CA ARG A 765 8.35 -18.35 -12.04
C ARG A 765 9.86 -18.22 -12.25
N MET A 766 10.55 -17.42 -11.44
CA MET A 766 12.00 -17.26 -11.48
C MET A 766 12.74 -18.26 -10.56
N GLU A 767 12.01 -19.12 -9.84
CA GLU A 767 12.59 -20.17 -9.00
C GLU A 767 13.28 -21.25 -9.85
N VAL A 768 14.28 -21.92 -9.27
CA VAL A 768 14.95 -23.05 -9.90
C VAL A 768 13.93 -24.18 -10.06
N ALA A 769 13.63 -24.57 -11.31
CA ALA A 769 12.75 -25.69 -11.56
C ALA A 769 13.28 -26.96 -10.86
N PRO A 770 12.44 -27.75 -10.16
CA PRO A 770 12.87 -29.02 -9.61
C PRO A 770 13.35 -29.89 -10.76
N GLN A 771 14.62 -30.29 -10.71
CA GLN A 771 15.20 -31.27 -11.64
C GLN A 771 14.34 -32.54 -11.55
N VAL A 772 13.45 -32.74 -12.52
CA VAL A 772 12.81 -34.05 -12.72
C VAL A 772 13.96 -34.99 -13.02
N LYS A 773 14.25 -35.90 -12.08
CA LYS A 773 15.14 -37.02 -12.32
C LYS A 773 14.54 -37.79 -13.49
N GLU A 774 15.07 -37.60 -14.69
CA GLU A 774 14.82 -38.51 -15.79
C GLU A 774 15.28 -39.89 -15.32
N GLU A 775 14.32 -40.77 -15.11
CA GLU A 775 14.56 -42.20 -14.95
C GLU A 775 15.28 -42.71 -16.19
N ASN A 776 16.47 -43.26 -15.95
CA ASN A 776 17.22 -44.19 -16.78
C ASN A 776 16.46 -44.77 -18.00
N GLY A 777 16.71 -44.19 -19.18
CA GLY A 777 16.66 -44.88 -20.47
C GLY A 777 18.08 -45.28 -20.90
N PRO A 778 18.29 -46.43 -21.58
CA PRO A 778 19.55 -47.15 -21.53
C PRO A 778 20.68 -46.50 -22.34
N LYS A 779 21.88 -46.56 -21.75
CA LYS A 779 23.17 -46.28 -22.37
C LYS A 779 23.34 -47.08 -23.67
N LYS A 780 23.76 -46.39 -24.74
CA LYS A 780 24.56 -47.01 -25.80
C LYS A 780 26.00 -46.58 -25.63
N GLU A 781 26.85 -47.60 -25.58
CA GLU A 781 28.29 -47.55 -25.42
C GLU A 781 28.99 -46.88 -26.61
N ASP A 782 30.01 -46.09 -26.24
CA ASP A 782 31.36 -45.98 -26.78
C ASP A 782 31.62 -45.87 -28.29
N GLY A 783 32.38 -44.83 -28.62
CA GLY A 783 33.11 -44.70 -29.87
C GLY A 783 33.82 -43.35 -29.97
N VAL A 784 35.02 -43.26 -29.39
CA VAL A 784 35.99 -42.18 -29.62
C VAL A 784 36.49 -42.27 -31.06
N GLU A 785 36.42 -41.17 -31.82
CA GLU A 785 37.41 -40.90 -32.87
C GLU A 785 37.46 -39.39 -33.18
N ASP A 786 38.66 -38.84 -33.03
CA ASP A 786 39.02 -37.48 -33.40
C ASP A 786 39.06 -37.32 -34.93
N GLY A 787 38.50 -36.20 -35.39
CA GLY A 787 39.01 -35.37 -36.50
C GLY A 787 39.31 -36.00 -37.86
N GLU A 788 38.44 -35.73 -38.83
CA GLU A 788 38.89 -35.30 -40.16
C GLU A 788 37.85 -34.39 -40.83
N VAL A 789 38.35 -33.33 -41.43
CA VAL A 789 37.60 -32.30 -42.15
C VAL A 789 37.39 -32.81 -43.57
N ASP A 790 36.15 -32.86 -44.05
CA ASP A 790 35.91 -32.84 -45.49
C ASP A 790 34.62 -32.11 -45.88
N MET A 791 34.73 -31.42 -47.00
CA MET A 791 33.90 -30.31 -47.45
C MET A 791 32.63 -30.75 -48.19
N ALA A 792 31.58 -29.92 -48.01
CA ALA A 792 30.48 -29.62 -48.94
C ALA A 792 29.36 -30.66 -49.18
N MET A 793 28.16 -30.35 -48.68
CA MET A 793 27.06 -29.94 -49.57
C MET A 793 25.98 -29.18 -48.80
N ASP A 794 25.61 -28.04 -49.37
CA ASP A 794 24.57 -27.10 -48.95
C ASP A 794 23.20 -27.81 -48.86
N VAL A 795 22.72 -28.05 -47.65
CA VAL A 795 21.31 -28.32 -47.37
C VAL A 795 20.85 -27.22 -46.44
N THR A 796 20.16 -26.25 -47.03
CA THR A 796 19.49 -25.16 -46.35
C THR A 796 18.56 -25.76 -45.27
N PRO A 797 18.73 -25.43 -43.98
CA PRO A 797 17.75 -25.82 -42.97
C PRO A 797 16.39 -25.19 -43.33
N PRO A 798 15.26 -25.86 -43.06
CA PRO A 798 13.96 -25.23 -43.17
C PRO A 798 13.97 -23.95 -42.31
N PRO A 799 13.27 -22.87 -42.69
CA PRO A 799 13.13 -21.73 -41.81
C PRO A 799 12.54 -22.24 -40.51
N GLU A 800 13.27 -22.09 -39.40
CA GLU A 800 12.68 -22.21 -38.08
C GLU A 800 11.43 -21.33 -38.10
N GLU A 801 10.26 -21.94 -37.92
CA GLU A 801 9.02 -21.23 -37.70
C GLU A 801 9.27 -20.29 -36.51
N GLN A 802 9.48 -19.01 -36.81
CA GLN A 802 9.57 -17.97 -35.82
C GLN A 802 8.27 -18.01 -35.03
N LYS A 803 8.30 -18.60 -33.83
CA LYS A 803 7.20 -18.49 -32.87
C LYS A 803 6.86 -16.99 -32.80
N PRO A 804 5.61 -16.59 -33.03
CA PRO A 804 5.25 -15.18 -33.03
C PRO A 804 5.73 -14.54 -31.73
N VAL A 805 6.56 -13.50 -31.85
CA VAL A 805 7.15 -12.82 -30.70
C VAL A 805 6.05 -12.00 -30.04
N PHE A 806 5.36 -12.58 -29.06
CA PHE A 806 4.38 -11.87 -28.26
C PHE A 806 5.07 -10.79 -27.42
N ALA A 807 4.44 -9.62 -27.32
CA ALA A 807 4.99 -8.46 -26.62
C ALA A 807 4.70 -8.48 -25.11
N TYR A 808 3.88 -9.40 -24.62
CA TYR A 808 3.46 -9.53 -23.23
C TYR A 808 2.94 -10.95 -22.94
N ALA A 809 2.82 -11.31 -21.65
CA ALA A 809 2.35 -12.61 -21.21
C ALA A 809 0.84 -12.79 -21.41
N LEU A 810 0.39 -13.99 -21.78
CA LEU A 810 -1.05 -14.31 -21.81
C LEU A 810 -1.54 -14.62 -20.40
N VAL A 811 -2.44 -13.77 -19.88
CA VAL A 811 -3.01 -13.93 -18.53
C VAL A 811 -4.49 -14.34 -18.63
N LYS A 812 -4.89 -15.33 -17.85
CA LYS A 812 -6.29 -15.68 -17.59
C LYS A 812 -6.50 -15.94 -16.11
N ASP A 813 -7.59 -15.44 -15.54
CA ASP A 813 -7.91 -15.56 -14.12
C ASP A 813 -6.76 -15.09 -13.21
N ALA A 814 -6.11 -13.99 -13.61
CA ALA A 814 -4.94 -13.41 -12.97
C ALA A 814 -3.78 -14.39 -12.77
N ARG A 815 -3.60 -15.32 -13.70
CA ARG A 815 -2.44 -16.21 -13.79
C ARG A 815 -1.89 -16.21 -15.19
N VAL A 816 -0.57 -16.23 -15.30
CA VAL A 816 0.08 -16.40 -16.60
C VAL A 816 -0.17 -17.82 -17.10
N VAL A 817 -0.75 -17.93 -18.29
CA VAL A 817 -1.02 -19.19 -18.98
C VAL A 817 0.11 -19.53 -19.94
N ASP A 818 0.60 -18.54 -20.70
CA ASP A 818 1.59 -18.73 -21.77
C ASP A 818 2.39 -17.42 -22.02
N HIS A 819 3.42 -17.48 -22.86
CA HIS A 819 4.23 -16.36 -23.36
C HIS A 819 5.05 -15.60 -22.30
N LEU A 820 5.42 -16.28 -21.23
CA LEU A 820 6.38 -15.80 -20.24
C LEU A 820 7.18 -16.96 -19.67
N ASP A 821 8.26 -17.29 -20.37
CA ASP A 821 9.22 -18.31 -19.95
C ASP A 821 10.08 -17.81 -18.78
N PRO A 822 10.77 -18.71 -18.05
CA PRO A 822 11.72 -18.33 -17.03
C PRO A 822 12.75 -17.32 -17.56
N PRO A 823 13.21 -16.36 -16.74
CA PRO A 823 13.99 -15.23 -17.24
C PRO A 823 15.39 -15.66 -17.73
N GLU A 824 15.64 -15.49 -19.03
CA GLU A 824 16.96 -15.73 -19.63
C GLU A 824 17.84 -14.48 -19.68
N SER A 825 17.23 -13.28 -19.59
CA SER A 825 17.93 -12.00 -19.67
C SER A 825 17.65 -11.09 -18.47
N LYS A 826 18.53 -10.09 -18.25
CA LYS A 826 18.35 -9.07 -17.20
C LYS A 826 17.04 -8.30 -17.38
N GLU A 827 16.64 -8.00 -18.62
CA GLU A 827 15.38 -7.32 -18.91
C GLU A 827 14.17 -8.18 -18.58
N ASP A 828 14.27 -9.50 -18.76
CA ASP A 828 13.18 -10.41 -18.40
C ASP A 828 13.02 -10.50 -16.89
N VAL A 829 14.11 -10.52 -16.10
CA VAL A 829 14.03 -10.43 -14.63
C VAL A 829 13.30 -9.17 -14.19
N VAL A 830 13.56 -8.02 -14.84
CA VAL A 830 12.83 -6.77 -14.54
C VAL A 830 11.32 -6.96 -14.76
N ARG A 831 10.89 -7.58 -15.87
CA ARG A 831 9.46 -7.81 -16.16
C ARG A 831 8.77 -8.68 -15.13
N HIS A 832 9.48 -9.61 -14.49
CA HIS A 832 8.94 -10.50 -13.46
C HIS A 832 8.85 -9.84 -12.07
N VAL A 833 9.68 -8.81 -11.80
CA VAL A 833 9.83 -8.23 -10.44
C VAL A 833 9.27 -6.82 -10.32
N GLU A 834 9.20 -6.04 -11.40
CA GLU A 834 8.90 -4.60 -11.37
C GLU A 834 7.53 -4.29 -10.75
N LEU A 835 6.50 -5.12 -11.03
CA LEU A 835 5.18 -4.98 -10.39
C LEU A 835 5.27 -5.17 -8.86
N LEU A 836 5.93 -6.24 -8.41
CA LEU A 836 6.08 -6.54 -6.98
C LEU A 836 6.82 -5.40 -6.26
N PHE A 837 7.92 -4.91 -6.84
CA PHE A 837 8.69 -3.80 -6.25
C PHE A 837 7.89 -2.49 -6.24
N ALA A 838 7.12 -2.21 -7.28
CA ALA A 838 6.27 -1.03 -7.33
C ALA A 838 5.18 -1.08 -6.25
N LEU A 839 4.62 -2.26 -5.95
CA LEU A 839 3.66 -2.48 -4.88
C LEU A 839 4.31 -2.31 -3.49
N CYS A 840 5.45 -2.97 -3.24
CA CYS A 840 6.21 -2.86 -1.98
C CYS A 840 6.64 -1.42 -1.69
N HIS A 841 6.99 -0.64 -2.72
CA HIS A 841 7.36 0.76 -2.57
C HIS A 841 6.21 1.63 -2.05
N LYS A 842 4.99 1.45 -2.57
CA LYS A 842 3.81 2.23 -2.13
C LYS A 842 3.21 1.72 -0.82
N HIS A 843 3.25 0.41 -0.60
CA HIS A 843 2.73 -0.21 0.61
C HIS A 843 3.78 -1.14 1.24
N PRO A 844 4.69 -0.58 2.06
CA PRO A 844 5.69 -1.35 2.80
C PRO A 844 5.10 -2.43 3.70
N HIS A 845 3.87 -2.25 4.19
CA HIS A 845 3.15 -3.28 4.94
C HIS A 845 2.84 -4.53 4.11
N LEU A 846 2.95 -4.51 2.78
CA LEU A 846 2.86 -5.74 1.96
C LEU A 846 4.02 -6.70 2.24
N LEU A 847 5.14 -6.22 2.80
CA LEU A 847 6.20 -7.08 3.34
C LEU A 847 5.75 -7.84 4.60
N LYS A 848 4.68 -7.38 5.28
CA LYS A 848 4.17 -7.90 6.57
C LYS A 848 2.80 -8.57 6.47
N GLN A 849 1.85 -8.00 5.73
CA GLN A 849 0.40 -8.26 5.89
C GLN A 849 -0.14 -9.49 5.13
N TYR A 850 0.71 -10.22 4.40
CA TYR A 850 0.36 -11.54 3.83
C TYR A 850 1.21 -12.70 4.39
N VAL A 851 1.91 -12.47 5.51
CA VAL A 851 2.76 -13.45 6.22
C VAL A 851 1.96 -14.34 7.19
N MET A 852 0.63 -14.28 7.17
CA MET A 852 -0.20 -15.27 7.87
C MET A 852 -0.76 -16.28 6.86
N ALA A 853 0.04 -17.33 6.70
CA ALA A 853 -0.33 -18.71 6.35
C ALA A 853 -0.10 -19.29 4.95
N GLU A 854 0.16 -18.57 3.84
CA GLU A 854 0.35 -19.33 2.57
C GLU A 854 1.10 -18.68 1.38
N TYR A 855 1.52 -17.40 1.37
CA TYR A 855 2.18 -16.84 0.16
C TYR A 855 3.32 -15.83 0.43
N LEU A 856 4.55 -16.34 0.24
CA LEU A 856 5.84 -15.74 -0.16
C LEU A 856 6.50 -14.64 0.70
N GLU A 857 7.56 -15.03 1.41
CA GLU A 857 8.54 -14.13 2.03
C GLU A 857 9.61 -13.79 0.99
N LEU A 858 9.79 -12.52 0.59
CA LEU A 858 10.81 -12.11 -0.40
C LEU A 858 12.22 -12.67 -0.07
N PHE A 859 12.56 -12.74 1.21
CA PHE A 859 13.81 -13.33 1.69
C PHE A 859 13.85 -14.86 1.52
N SER A 860 12.75 -15.58 1.78
CA SER A 860 12.62 -17.03 1.51
C SER A 860 12.70 -17.38 0.04
N ALA A 861 11.98 -16.63 -0.78
CA ALA A 861 11.91 -16.91 -2.19
C ALA A 861 13.23 -16.53 -2.88
N PHE A 862 13.98 -15.53 -2.40
CA PHE A 862 15.31 -15.21 -2.93
C PHE A 862 16.27 -16.42 -2.92
N ALA A 863 16.22 -17.25 -1.88
CA ALA A 863 17.08 -18.43 -1.76
C ALA A 863 16.78 -19.49 -2.84
N THR A 864 15.55 -19.55 -3.35
CA THR A 864 15.11 -20.54 -4.36
C THR A 864 15.21 -20.02 -5.80
N LEU A 865 15.64 -18.76 -6.01
CA LEU A 865 15.76 -18.15 -7.34
C LEU A 865 16.96 -18.66 -8.15
N GLN A 866 16.84 -18.56 -9.47
CA GLN A 866 17.97 -18.77 -10.40
C GLN A 866 19.11 -17.75 -10.16
N PRO A 867 20.39 -18.12 -10.40
CA PRO A 867 21.54 -17.24 -10.13
C PRO A 867 21.49 -15.87 -10.84
N LEU A 868 21.01 -15.84 -12.09
CA LEU A 868 20.85 -14.61 -12.87
C LEU A 868 19.82 -13.67 -12.21
N ALA A 869 18.69 -14.23 -11.77
CA ALA A 869 17.65 -13.48 -11.06
C ALA A 869 18.16 -12.93 -9.72
N GLN A 870 18.91 -13.74 -8.96
CA GLN A 870 19.53 -13.31 -7.70
C GLN A 870 20.46 -12.11 -7.90
N GLU A 871 21.43 -12.20 -8.84
CA GLU A 871 22.38 -11.10 -9.12
C GLU A 871 21.64 -9.81 -9.48
N HIS A 872 20.64 -9.90 -10.36
CA HIS A 872 19.95 -8.72 -10.83
C HIS A 872 19.03 -8.11 -9.77
N ILE A 873 18.35 -8.92 -8.96
CA ILE A 873 17.53 -8.45 -7.84
C ILE A 873 18.36 -7.66 -6.83
N LEU A 874 19.59 -8.06 -6.52
CA LEU A 874 20.50 -7.32 -5.64
C LEU A 874 20.77 -5.89 -6.13
N THR A 875 20.74 -5.67 -7.46
CA THR A 875 20.86 -4.34 -8.04
C THR A 875 19.54 -3.57 -7.96
N LEU A 876 18.43 -4.21 -8.36
CA LEU A 876 17.09 -3.60 -8.46
C LEU A 876 16.48 -3.25 -7.10
N ILE A 877 16.86 -3.92 -6.01
CA ILE A 877 16.30 -3.66 -4.68
C ILE A 877 16.78 -2.33 -4.07
N THR A 878 17.85 -1.73 -4.62
CA THR A 878 18.50 -0.53 -4.07
C THR A 878 17.53 0.65 -3.84
N PRO A 879 16.69 1.05 -4.81
CA PRO A 879 15.74 2.15 -4.62
C PRO A 879 14.66 1.83 -3.59
N LEU A 880 14.21 0.57 -3.53
CA LEU A 880 13.20 0.11 -2.58
C LEU A 880 13.72 0.26 -1.14
N ILE A 881 14.91 -0.26 -0.84
CA ILE A 881 15.52 -0.14 0.51
C ILE A 881 15.79 1.32 0.88
N LYS A 882 16.30 2.12 -0.06
CA LYS A 882 16.53 3.56 0.18
C LYS A 882 15.23 4.32 0.48
N SER A 883 14.10 3.91 -0.11
CA SER A 883 12.78 4.50 0.15
C SER A 883 12.14 4.03 1.46
N LEU A 884 12.41 2.80 1.89
CA LEU A 884 11.86 2.22 3.12
C LEU A 884 12.48 2.86 4.36
N GLY A 885 13.80 3.08 4.34
CA GLY A 885 14.55 3.60 5.48
C GLY A 885 14.60 2.65 6.68
N ILE A 886 15.31 3.07 7.73
CA ILE A 886 15.58 2.29 8.95
C ILE A 886 14.42 2.37 9.96
N THR A 887 13.48 3.28 9.74
CA THR A 887 12.45 3.66 10.72
C THR A 887 11.26 2.70 10.80
N LYS A 888 11.20 1.68 9.93
CA LYS A 888 10.03 0.80 9.80
C LYS A 888 10.26 -0.57 10.46
N PRO A 889 9.41 -0.99 11.41
CA PRO A 889 9.55 -2.28 12.12
C PRO A 889 9.44 -3.50 11.19
N GLU A 890 8.78 -3.36 10.04
CA GLU A 890 8.61 -4.43 9.05
C GLU A 890 9.95 -4.93 8.49
N LEU A 891 10.94 -4.04 8.34
CA LEU A 891 12.27 -4.41 7.86
C LEU A 891 13.06 -5.19 8.92
N LEU A 892 12.84 -4.91 10.21
CA LEU A 892 13.46 -5.63 11.32
C LEU A 892 12.92 -7.06 11.41
N GLU A 893 11.61 -7.23 11.32
CA GLU A 893 10.95 -8.54 11.31
C GLU A 893 11.38 -9.38 10.08
N ALA A 894 11.52 -8.76 8.90
CA ALA A 894 12.02 -9.44 7.70
C ALA A 894 13.49 -9.90 7.84
N ILE A 895 14.32 -9.14 8.56
CA ILE A 895 15.69 -9.56 8.88
C ILE A 895 15.66 -10.72 9.89
N ASP A 896 14.79 -10.69 10.89
CA ASP A 896 14.65 -11.74 11.91
C ASP A 896 14.28 -13.13 11.34
N LEU A 897 13.62 -13.16 10.19
CA LEU A 897 13.14 -14.37 9.50
C LEU A 897 13.96 -14.74 8.25
N ALA A 898 15.13 -14.14 8.05
CA ALA A 898 15.96 -14.38 6.87
C ALA A 898 16.44 -15.86 6.81
N PRO A 899 16.01 -16.66 5.81
CA PRO A 899 16.36 -18.08 5.71
C PRO A 899 17.75 -18.32 5.12
N GLU A 900 18.25 -19.55 5.21
CA GLU A 900 19.55 -19.92 4.63
C GLU A 900 19.54 -19.74 3.11
N GLY A 901 20.58 -19.08 2.57
CA GLY A 901 20.68 -18.71 1.16
C GLY A 901 20.30 -17.26 0.82
N SER A 902 19.69 -16.50 1.74
CA SER A 902 19.37 -15.08 1.53
C SER A 902 20.46 -14.10 2.00
N ASP A 903 21.66 -14.60 2.29
CA ASP A 903 22.73 -13.83 2.94
C ASP A 903 23.25 -12.69 2.06
N ALA A 904 23.38 -12.92 0.76
CA ALA A 904 23.78 -11.89 -0.19
C ALA A 904 22.77 -10.71 -0.21
N LEU A 905 21.48 -11.03 -0.13
CA LEU A 905 20.41 -10.04 -0.06
C LEU A 905 20.46 -9.28 1.26
N LEU A 906 20.60 -10.00 2.38
CA LEU A 906 20.70 -9.40 3.70
C LEU A 906 21.91 -8.45 3.81
N LEU A 907 23.08 -8.89 3.33
CA LEU A 907 24.30 -8.08 3.29
C LEU A 907 24.12 -6.82 2.45
N ARG A 908 23.48 -6.94 1.27
CA ARG A 908 23.19 -5.80 0.39
C ARG A 908 22.27 -4.79 1.08
N VAL A 909 21.20 -5.26 1.73
CA VAL A 909 20.28 -4.42 2.51
C VAL A 909 21.05 -3.69 3.61
N LEU A 910 21.84 -4.40 4.43
CA LEU A 910 22.60 -3.81 5.52
C LEU A 910 23.61 -2.77 5.05
N ASN A 911 24.35 -3.04 3.98
CA ASN A 911 25.29 -2.08 3.39
C ASN A 911 24.57 -0.80 2.93
N LEU A 912 23.41 -0.94 2.29
CA LEU A 912 22.60 0.21 1.85
C LEU A 912 22.03 1.03 3.03
N LEU A 913 21.68 0.38 4.15
CA LEU A 913 21.27 1.07 5.37
C LEU A 913 22.48 1.73 6.07
N GLY A 914 23.65 1.10 6.00
CA GLY A 914 24.90 1.57 6.59
C GLY A 914 25.58 2.75 5.86
N GLU A 915 25.32 2.97 4.57
CA GLU A 915 25.92 4.05 3.75
C GLU A 915 25.83 5.44 4.40
N LYS A 916 24.76 5.71 5.17
CA LYS A 916 24.51 7.02 5.80
C LYS A 916 24.74 7.04 7.31
N MET A 917 25.05 5.92 7.93
CA MET A 917 25.16 5.84 9.40
C MET A 917 26.47 5.18 9.85
N PRO A 918 27.23 5.82 10.78
CA PRO A 918 28.46 5.25 11.29
C PRO A 918 28.24 4.01 12.17
N ARG A 919 27.01 3.77 12.66
CA ARG A 919 26.61 2.56 13.40
C ARG A 919 25.21 2.12 13.00
N LEU A 920 25.00 0.82 12.92
CA LEU A 920 23.67 0.21 12.75
C LEU A 920 22.82 0.43 14.02
N PRO A 921 21.48 0.51 13.91
CA PRO A 921 20.59 0.57 15.06
C PRO A 921 20.65 -0.71 15.90
N SER A 922 20.40 -0.56 17.21
CA SER A 922 20.42 -1.68 18.18
C SER A 922 19.44 -2.80 17.82
N GLY A 923 18.27 -2.49 17.24
CA GLY A 923 17.31 -3.50 16.78
C GLY A 923 17.88 -4.43 15.71
N ILE A 924 18.50 -3.87 14.66
CA ILE A 924 19.14 -4.66 13.58
C ILE A 924 20.29 -5.51 14.15
N ILE A 925 21.08 -4.95 15.06
CA ILE A 925 22.19 -5.65 15.70
C ILE A 925 21.69 -6.84 16.53
N GLN A 926 20.58 -6.69 17.27
CA GLN A 926 19.98 -7.79 18.03
C GLN A 926 19.48 -8.92 17.11
N SER A 927 18.83 -8.57 15.99
CA SER A 927 18.41 -9.52 14.96
C SER A 927 19.59 -10.28 14.36
N LEU A 928 20.65 -9.57 13.95
CA LEU A 928 21.86 -10.19 13.41
C LEU A 928 22.56 -11.10 14.42
N LYS A 929 22.59 -10.71 15.69
CA LYS A 929 23.11 -11.56 16.76
C LYS A 929 22.28 -12.84 16.93
N LYS A 930 20.95 -12.77 16.83
CA LYS A 930 20.08 -13.95 16.89
C LYS A 930 20.43 -14.92 15.76
N ILE A 931 20.51 -14.41 14.52
CA ILE A 931 20.87 -15.20 13.33
C ILE A 931 22.28 -15.81 13.48
N ALA A 932 23.26 -15.04 13.96
CA ALA A 932 24.64 -15.50 14.15
C ALA A 932 24.79 -16.62 15.21
N ARG A 933 23.84 -16.75 16.15
CA ARG A 933 23.80 -17.89 17.08
C ARG A 933 23.32 -19.16 16.41
N GLU A 934 22.37 -19.04 15.49
CA GLU A 934 21.69 -20.16 14.83
C GLU A 934 22.51 -20.72 13.65
N ARG A 935 23.13 -19.86 12.84
CA ARG A 935 23.90 -20.26 11.63
C ARG A 935 25.25 -19.55 11.50
N VAL A 936 26.12 -20.07 10.62
CA VAL A 936 27.41 -19.44 10.28
C VAL A 936 27.19 -18.39 9.20
N LEU A 937 27.56 -17.14 9.49
CA LEU A 937 27.39 -16.01 8.57
C LEU A 937 28.69 -15.67 7.83
N ASP A 938 28.61 -14.88 6.75
CA ASP A 938 29.79 -14.32 6.08
C ASP A 938 30.63 -13.42 7.03
N PRO A 939 31.98 -13.39 6.92
CA PRO A 939 32.84 -12.56 7.77
C PRO A 939 32.44 -11.08 7.81
N GLN A 940 31.86 -10.54 6.75
CA GLN A 940 31.41 -9.14 6.69
C GLN A 940 30.30 -8.82 7.70
N PHE A 941 29.42 -9.77 8.02
CA PHE A 941 28.39 -9.57 9.06
C PHE A 941 29.03 -9.44 10.44
N TYR A 942 30.05 -10.24 10.72
CA TYR A 942 30.77 -10.18 11.99
C TYR A 942 31.46 -8.82 12.18
N VAL A 943 32.06 -8.25 11.13
CA VAL A 943 32.62 -6.88 11.17
C VAL A 943 31.58 -5.84 11.64
N MET A 944 30.32 -6.00 11.24
CA MET A 944 29.24 -5.07 11.59
C MET A 944 28.73 -5.20 13.04
N ILE A 945 28.88 -6.36 13.67
CA ILE A 945 28.32 -6.63 15.02
C ILE A 945 29.38 -6.70 16.13
N VAL A 946 30.67 -6.84 15.80
CA VAL A 946 31.75 -7.07 16.80
C VAL A 946 31.80 -6.00 17.88
N SER A 947 31.57 -4.73 17.56
CA SER A 947 31.63 -3.63 18.55
C SER A 947 30.56 -3.72 19.64
N GLU A 948 29.50 -4.48 19.41
CA GLU A 948 28.33 -4.59 20.29
C GLU A 948 28.23 -5.98 20.94
N CYS A 949 29.13 -6.91 20.59
CA CYS A 949 29.15 -8.27 21.15
C CYS A 949 29.70 -8.29 22.58
N ASP A 950 29.13 -9.16 23.42
CA ASP A 950 29.70 -9.46 24.74
C ASP A 950 30.90 -10.41 24.62
N LYS A 951 31.75 -10.43 25.66
CA LYS A 951 32.96 -11.27 25.72
C LYS A 951 32.68 -12.75 25.43
N ASP A 952 31.60 -13.28 26.00
CA ASP A 952 31.23 -14.70 25.84
C ASP A 952 30.62 -14.99 24.47
N GLU A 953 29.87 -14.04 23.89
CA GLU A 953 29.37 -14.15 22.51
C GLU A 953 30.53 -14.20 21.51
N LEU A 954 31.53 -13.33 21.70
CA LEU A 954 32.69 -13.27 20.82
C LEU A 954 33.54 -14.55 20.89
N LYS A 955 33.72 -15.12 22.09
CA LYS A 955 34.37 -16.44 22.27
C LYS A 955 33.65 -17.56 21.53
N ALA A 956 32.32 -17.52 21.46
CA ALA A 956 31.52 -18.52 20.75
C ALA A 956 31.59 -18.34 19.22
N TYR A 957 31.69 -17.10 18.72
CA TYR A 957 31.75 -16.82 17.29
C TYR A 957 33.13 -17.04 16.67
N ILE A 958 34.23 -16.79 17.40
CA ILE A 958 35.60 -16.91 16.89
C ILE A 958 35.87 -18.28 16.20
N PRO A 959 35.57 -19.43 16.83
CA PRO A 959 35.74 -20.73 16.17
C PRO A 959 34.97 -20.87 14.85
N ARG A 960 33.74 -20.32 14.79
CA ARG A 960 32.89 -20.34 13.58
C ARG A 960 33.44 -19.43 12.47
N ILE A 961 33.98 -18.27 12.83
CA ILE A 961 34.56 -17.30 11.88
C ILE A 961 35.81 -17.90 11.20
N ILE A 962 36.61 -18.64 11.95
CA ILE A 962 37.86 -19.24 11.46
C ILE A 962 37.60 -20.35 10.44
N LEU A 963 36.47 -21.07 10.56
CA LEU A 963 36.04 -22.06 9.56
C LEU A 963 35.81 -21.45 8.16
N LEU A 964 35.60 -20.14 8.07
CA LEU A 964 35.37 -19.44 6.81
C LEU A 964 36.67 -19.12 6.06
N LEU A 965 37.84 -19.38 6.67
CA LEU A 965 39.13 -19.25 6.01
C LEU A 965 39.27 -20.30 4.90
N ASP A 966 39.41 -19.82 3.66
CA ASP A 966 39.62 -20.60 2.43
C ASP A 966 40.98 -20.30 1.77
N GLY A 967 41.84 -19.52 2.44
CA GLY A 967 43.13 -19.09 1.93
C GLY A 967 43.12 -17.80 1.11
N THR A 968 41.95 -17.25 0.75
CA THR A 968 41.84 -16.01 -0.05
C THR A 968 42.33 -14.77 0.72
N PRO A 969 42.98 -13.81 0.04
CA PRO A 969 43.48 -12.59 0.68
C PRO A 969 42.36 -11.69 1.21
N GLU A 970 41.19 -11.70 0.58
CA GLU A 970 40.03 -10.90 0.98
C GLU A 970 39.45 -11.37 2.32
N ARG A 971 39.19 -12.68 2.47
CA ARG A 971 38.69 -13.23 3.74
C ARG A 971 39.70 -13.07 4.87
N LYS A 972 41.00 -13.21 4.59
CA LYS A 972 42.08 -12.92 5.56
C LYS A 972 42.03 -11.49 6.07
N SER A 973 41.80 -10.52 5.17
CA SER A 973 41.70 -9.10 5.53
C SER A 973 40.47 -8.82 6.39
N LEU A 974 39.33 -9.42 6.07
CA LEU A 974 38.09 -9.30 6.85
C LEU A 974 38.23 -9.93 8.25
N ILE A 975 38.82 -11.11 8.36
CA ILE A 975 39.03 -11.75 9.67
C ILE A 975 40.07 -10.97 10.49
N ARG A 976 41.09 -10.41 9.84
CA ARG A 976 42.03 -9.47 10.48
C ARG A 976 41.29 -8.24 11.04
N SER A 977 40.34 -7.65 10.31
CA SER A 977 39.58 -6.49 10.80
C SER A 977 38.67 -6.87 11.97
N VAL A 978 38.05 -8.06 11.94
CA VAL A 978 37.28 -8.61 13.08
C VAL A 978 38.17 -8.77 14.31
N PHE A 979 39.35 -9.38 14.18
CA PHE A 979 40.27 -9.57 15.31
C PHE A 979 40.81 -8.25 15.85
N LEU A 980 41.08 -7.27 14.98
CA LEU A 980 41.51 -5.95 15.39
C LEU A 980 40.41 -5.19 16.12
N ALA A 981 39.16 -5.25 15.63
CA ALA A 981 38.01 -4.64 16.28
C ALA A 981 37.70 -5.30 17.64
N ALA A 982 37.86 -6.62 17.73
CA ALA A 982 37.69 -7.39 18.97
C ALA A 982 38.73 -7.07 20.05
N THR A 983 39.94 -6.66 19.65
CA THR A 983 41.11 -6.45 20.53
C THR A 983 41.51 -4.98 20.67
N ALA A 984 40.77 -4.06 20.03
CA ALA A 984 41.10 -2.63 20.02
C ALA A 984 41.11 -2.04 21.45
N PRO A 985 42.10 -1.22 21.83
CA PRO A 985 42.10 -0.55 23.13
C PRO A 985 40.95 0.49 23.21
N PRO A 986 40.38 0.75 24.39
CA PRO A 986 39.39 1.79 24.55
C PRO A 986 40.01 3.14 24.18
N SER A 987 39.56 3.73 23.07
CA SER A 987 40.05 5.02 22.59
C SER A 987 39.67 6.14 23.55
N GLU A 988 40.67 6.85 24.07
CA GLU A 988 40.60 7.90 25.10
C GLU A 988 39.95 9.22 24.65
N LYS A 989 39.15 9.23 23.58
CA LYS A 989 38.48 10.44 23.06
C LYS A 989 36.99 10.20 22.86
N GLY A 990 36.23 10.44 23.93
CA GLY A 990 34.77 10.43 23.90
C GLY A 990 34.18 10.36 25.30
N ALA A 991 34.31 11.42 26.09
CA ALA A 991 33.55 11.56 27.33
C ALA A 991 32.05 11.74 26.99
N MET A 992 31.21 10.98 27.70
CA MET A 992 29.73 10.87 27.58
C MET A 992 29.19 9.85 26.57
N ALA A 993 29.32 8.57 26.90
CA ALA A 993 28.23 7.60 26.71
C ALA A 993 28.07 6.79 28.00
N SER A 994 26.86 6.81 28.55
CA SER A 994 26.50 6.20 29.83
C SER A 994 26.46 4.67 29.73
N ARG A 995 27.21 4.03 30.65
CA ARG A 995 27.03 2.67 31.22
C ARG A 995 26.81 1.48 30.26
N SER A 996 27.91 0.79 29.92
CA SER A 996 28.15 -0.69 29.86
C SER A 996 29.24 -1.00 28.81
N LYS A 997 30.53 -1.16 29.16
CA LYS A 997 31.31 -2.41 29.42
C LYS A 997 32.64 -2.23 28.64
N ILE A 998 33.88 -2.44 29.09
CA ILE A 998 34.56 -3.63 29.66
C ILE A 998 34.30 -4.94 28.87
N ASN A 999 34.16 -4.85 27.55
CA ASN A 999 33.67 -5.96 26.71
C ASN A 999 34.57 -6.39 25.55
N LEU A 1000 35.84 -5.98 25.56
CA LEU A 1000 36.78 -6.35 24.50
C LEU A 1000 37.57 -7.59 24.93
N LEU A 1001 37.78 -8.51 24.00
CA LEU A 1001 38.66 -9.65 24.24
C LEU A 1001 40.08 -9.13 24.35
N THR A 1002 40.81 -9.50 25.40
CA THR A 1002 42.25 -9.20 25.42
C THR A 1002 42.96 -10.02 24.35
N ALA A 1003 44.08 -9.52 23.82
CA ALA A 1003 44.89 -10.28 22.86
C ALA A 1003 45.35 -11.64 23.43
N VAL A 1004 45.55 -11.73 24.75
CA VAL A 1004 45.83 -12.99 25.48
C VAL A 1004 44.65 -13.97 25.40
N GLU A 1005 43.43 -13.48 25.62
CA GLU A 1005 42.22 -14.29 25.58
C GLU A 1005 41.87 -14.73 24.16
N LEU A 1006 42.07 -13.87 23.15
CA LEU A 1006 41.91 -14.26 21.74
C LEU A 1006 42.84 -15.43 21.41
N MET A 1007 44.12 -15.30 21.75
CA MET A 1007 45.09 -16.37 21.51
C MET A 1007 44.73 -17.66 22.27
N SER A 1008 44.17 -17.53 23.48
CA SER A 1008 43.70 -18.67 24.28
C SER A 1008 42.50 -19.37 23.66
N VAL A 1009 41.56 -18.63 23.07
CA VAL A 1009 40.39 -19.19 22.36
C VAL A 1009 40.82 -19.92 21.10
N LEU A 1010 41.75 -19.34 20.33
CA LEU A 1010 42.29 -19.97 19.11
C LEU A 1010 42.86 -21.37 19.41
N HIS A 1011 43.62 -21.49 20.49
CA HIS A 1011 44.28 -22.74 20.89
C HIS A 1011 43.35 -23.77 21.56
N GLN A 1012 42.16 -23.37 22.00
CA GLN A 1012 41.13 -24.30 22.48
C GLN A 1012 40.17 -24.74 21.37
N SER A 1013 40.14 -24.00 20.26
CA SER A 1013 39.21 -24.23 19.15
C SER A 1013 39.64 -25.35 18.19
N ASP A 1014 40.80 -25.98 18.42
CA ASP A 1014 41.37 -27.05 17.58
C ASP A 1014 40.37 -28.19 17.32
N ALA A 1015 39.51 -28.51 18.30
CA ALA A 1015 38.50 -29.57 18.21
C ALA A 1015 37.28 -29.20 17.32
N ILE A 1016 37.02 -27.91 17.12
CA ILE A 1016 35.81 -27.40 16.43
C ILE A 1016 36.18 -26.87 15.04
N SER A 1017 37.26 -26.11 14.94
CA SER A 1017 37.68 -25.39 13.72
C SER A 1017 38.62 -26.21 12.83
N GLY A 1018 39.23 -27.27 13.37
CA GLY A 1018 40.32 -28.00 12.73
C GLY A 1018 41.68 -27.28 12.81
N LEU A 1019 42.76 -28.06 12.70
CA LEU A 1019 44.14 -27.58 12.87
C LEU A 1019 44.59 -26.58 11.80
N LYS A 1020 44.18 -26.76 10.52
CA LYS A 1020 44.63 -25.89 9.41
C LYS A 1020 44.08 -24.46 9.52
N PRO A 1021 42.76 -24.24 9.70
CA PRO A 1021 42.22 -22.90 9.87
C PRO A 1021 42.73 -22.20 11.13
N ALA A 1022 42.93 -22.94 12.23
CA ALA A 1022 43.50 -22.40 13.46
C ALA A 1022 44.94 -21.90 13.27
N ILE A 1023 45.79 -22.63 12.54
CA ILE A 1023 47.15 -22.20 12.20
C ILE A 1023 47.13 -20.90 11.38
N GLU A 1024 46.21 -20.81 10.41
CA GLU A 1024 46.07 -19.62 9.58
C GLU A 1024 45.58 -18.41 10.38
N ALA A 1025 44.61 -18.59 11.28
CA ALA A 1025 44.15 -17.55 12.20
C ALA A 1025 45.27 -17.06 13.14
N ILE A 1026 46.09 -17.98 13.69
CA ILE A 1026 47.26 -17.64 14.50
C ILE A 1026 48.27 -16.84 13.66
N SER A 1027 48.47 -17.21 12.39
CA SER A 1027 49.31 -16.44 11.47
C SER A 1027 48.78 -15.02 11.23
N ILE A 1028 47.45 -14.84 11.14
CA ILE A 1028 46.83 -13.50 11.07
C ILE A 1028 47.13 -12.71 12.35
N CYS A 1029 47.06 -13.31 13.54
CA CYS A 1029 47.45 -12.65 14.79
C CYS A 1029 48.92 -12.18 14.78
N PHE A 1030 49.86 -13.02 14.32
CA PHE A 1030 51.28 -12.64 14.20
C PHE A 1030 51.52 -11.53 13.16
N SER A 1031 50.65 -11.39 12.16
CA SER A 1031 50.72 -10.29 11.20
C SER A 1031 50.23 -8.94 11.78
N MET A 1032 49.65 -8.94 12.99
CA MET A 1032 49.22 -7.74 13.75
C MET A 1032 50.22 -7.42 14.86
N THR A 1033 51.46 -7.06 14.48
CA THR A 1033 52.59 -6.85 15.40
C THR A 1033 52.37 -5.77 16.45
N ASP A 1034 51.48 -4.80 16.19
CA ASP A 1034 51.15 -3.74 17.14
C ASP A 1034 50.30 -4.23 18.33
N ALA A 1035 49.43 -5.21 18.06
CA ALA A 1035 48.50 -5.81 19.03
C ALA A 1035 49.08 -7.05 19.72
N PHE A 1036 49.98 -7.80 19.07
CA PHE A 1036 50.58 -9.04 19.59
C PHE A 1036 52.08 -8.88 19.88
N ARG A 1037 52.39 -7.98 20.82
CA ARG A 1037 53.75 -7.67 21.26
C ARG A 1037 54.39 -8.82 22.07
N PRO A 1038 55.73 -8.87 22.23
CA PRO A 1038 56.41 -9.88 23.03
C PRO A 1038 55.85 -10.03 24.45
N GLU A 1039 55.49 -8.91 25.08
CA GLU A 1039 54.96 -8.89 26.45
C GLU A 1039 53.62 -9.62 26.51
N ILE A 1040 52.71 -9.34 25.57
CA ILE A 1040 51.38 -9.97 25.47
C ILE A 1040 51.51 -11.47 25.18
N LEU A 1041 52.41 -11.85 24.27
CA LEU A 1041 52.68 -13.26 23.98
C LEU A 1041 53.25 -13.99 25.21
N SER A 1042 54.12 -13.35 25.98
CA SER A 1042 54.63 -13.91 27.24
C SER A 1042 53.53 -14.07 28.29
N SER A 1043 52.62 -13.10 28.41
CA SER A 1043 51.45 -13.19 29.29
C SER A 1043 50.49 -14.30 28.84
N PHE A 1044 50.29 -14.49 27.54
CA PHE A 1044 49.54 -15.63 27.01
C PHE A 1044 50.18 -16.97 27.36
N MET A 1045 51.50 -17.08 27.23
CA MET A 1045 52.20 -18.31 27.60
C MET A 1045 52.06 -18.63 29.09
N GLN A 1046 52.17 -17.62 29.98
CA GLN A 1046 51.94 -17.79 31.42
C GLN A 1046 50.49 -18.17 31.72
N TYR A 1047 49.54 -17.44 31.13
CA TYR A 1047 48.12 -17.70 31.28
C TYR A 1047 47.77 -19.13 30.89
N THR A 1048 48.32 -19.62 29.78
CA THR A 1048 48.08 -20.98 29.28
C THR A 1048 48.58 -22.03 30.26
N LEU A 1049 49.78 -21.84 30.82
CA LEU A 1049 50.36 -22.80 31.78
C LEU A 1049 49.62 -22.82 33.13
N ASP A 1050 49.10 -21.67 33.55
CA ASP A 1050 48.46 -21.51 34.85
C ASP A 1050 46.98 -21.95 34.81
N HIS A 1051 46.26 -21.72 33.71
CA HIS A 1051 44.81 -21.94 33.62
C HIS A 1051 44.41 -23.24 32.91
N PHE A 1052 45.25 -23.81 32.04
CA PHE A 1052 44.90 -25.07 31.37
C PHE A 1052 45.49 -26.29 32.10
N SER A 1053 44.65 -27.31 32.30
CA SER A 1053 45.04 -28.60 32.86
C SER A 1053 45.81 -29.46 31.86
N THR A 1054 45.45 -29.37 30.58
CA THR A 1054 46.13 -30.03 29.45
C THR A 1054 46.63 -28.98 28.47
N ILE A 1055 47.84 -29.16 27.96
CA ILE A 1055 48.47 -28.18 27.07
C ILE A 1055 47.92 -28.37 25.64
N PRO A 1056 47.41 -27.29 25.00
CA PRO A 1056 46.93 -27.37 23.63
C PRO A 1056 47.98 -27.84 22.63
N THR A 1057 47.58 -28.59 21.60
CA THR A 1057 48.51 -29.15 20.61
C THR A 1057 49.25 -28.09 19.82
N LEU A 1058 48.59 -26.97 19.48
CA LEU A 1058 49.19 -25.85 18.77
C LEU A 1058 50.10 -24.98 19.64
N PHE A 1059 50.07 -25.13 20.97
CA PHE A 1059 50.75 -24.21 21.88
C PHE A 1059 52.25 -24.10 21.59
N LEU A 1060 52.95 -25.23 21.50
CA LEU A 1060 54.40 -25.23 21.30
C LEU A 1060 54.80 -24.80 19.89
N ARG A 1061 53.93 -25.02 18.89
CA ARG A 1061 54.12 -24.45 17.55
C ARG A 1061 54.07 -22.92 17.59
N THR A 1062 53.09 -22.36 18.28
CA THR A 1062 52.93 -20.91 18.48
C THR A 1062 54.09 -20.33 19.29
N VAL A 1063 54.59 -21.03 20.30
CA VAL A 1063 55.78 -20.60 21.07
C VAL A 1063 57.03 -20.60 20.18
N ILE A 1064 57.24 -21.64 19.37
CA ILE A 1064 58.37 -21.70 18.42
C ILE A 1064 58.28 -20.54 17.41
N GLN A 1065 57.09 -20.27 16.87
CA GLN A 1065 56.86 -19.15 15.96
C GLN A 1065 57.14 -17.80 16.66
N ALA A 1066 56.63 -17.60 17.89
CA ALA A 1066 56.88 -16.39 18.67
C ALA A 1066 58.38 -16.17 18.96
N VAL A 1067 59.13 -17.23 19.29
CA VAL A 1067 60.59 -17.15 19.50
C VAL A 1067 61.33 -16.82 18.22
N SER A 1068 60.89 -17.37 17.09
CA SER A 1068 61.51 -17.05 15.80
C SER A 1068 61.29 -15.59 15.41
N THR A 1069 60.13 -15.01 15.74
CA THR A 1069 59.79 -13.61 15.47
C THR A 1069 60.44 -12.63 16.46
N TYR A 1070 60.46 -12.96 17.76
CA TYR A 1070 60.91 -12.07 18.85
C TYR A 1070 62.04 -12.69 19.68
N LYS A 1071 63.09 -13.17 19.00
CA LYS A 1071 64.17 -13.97 19.58
C LYS A 1071 64.85 -13.34 20.79
N SER A 1072 65.15 -12.04 20.74
CA SER A 1072 65.87 -11.32 21.81
C SER A 1072 65.03 -11.09 23.07
N ALA A 1073 63.73 -10.85 22.91
CA ALA A 1073 62.83 -10.52 24.02
C ALA A 1073 62.30 -11.77 24.75
N LEU A 1074 61.98 -12.85 24.02
CA LEU A 1074 61.31 -14.02 24.58
C LEU A 1074 62.26 -15.15 25.04
N SER A 1075 63.47 -15.24 24.49
CA SER A 1075 64.42 -16.33 24.84
C SER A 1075 64.75 -16.41 26.35
N PRO A 1076 64.97 -15.30 27.08
CA PRO A 1076 65.25 -15.36 28.53
C PRO A 1076 64.09 -15.89 29.36
N PHE A 1077 62.86 -15.42 29.07
CA PHE A 1077 61.65 -15.89 29.75
C PHE A 1077 61.39 -17.38 29.48
N ILE A 1078 61.60 -17.83 28.24
CA ILE A 1078 61.32 -19.22 27.86
C ILE A 1078 62.31 -20.20 28.49
N SER A 1079 63.60 -19.85 28.44
CA SER A 1079 64.67 -20.68 29.01
C SER A 1079 64.59 -20.78 30.54
N SER A 1080 64.31 -19.68 31.23
CA SER A 1080 64.29 -19.63 32.70
C SER A 1080 62.98 -20.08 33.34
N THR A 1081 61.84 -19.82 32.68
CA THR A 1081 60.53 -19.95 33.31
C THR A 1081 59.63 -20.95 32.57
N LEU A 1082 59.49 -20.81 31.25
CA LEU A 1082 58.54 -21.62 30.48
C LEU A 1082 58.94 -23.10 30.43
N LEU A 1083 60.19 -23.41 30.05
CA LEU A 1083 60.67 -24.79 29.92
C LEU A 1083 60.60 -25.52 31.27
N VAL A 1084 60.97 -24.86 32.36
CA VAL A 1084 60.91 -25.42 33.73
C VAL A 1084 59.47 -25.74 34.13
N ARG A 1085 58.51 -24.83 33.87
CA ARG A 1085 57.09 -25.08 34.16
C ARG A 1085 56.49 -26.19 33.30
N LEU A 1086 56.89 -26.30 32.03
CA LEU A 1086 56.48 -27.40 31.14
C LEU A 1086 56.96 -28.76 31.65
N ILE A 1087 58.17 -28.84 32.20
CA ILE A 1087 58.71 -30.05 32.83
C ILE A 1087 57.86 -30.45 34.04
N ASN A 1088 57.50 -29.49 34.91
CA ASN A 1088 56.64 -29.75 36.07
C ASN A 1088 55.23 -30.25 35.68
N LYS A 1089 54.75 -29.91 34.48
CA LYS A 1089 53.48 -30.39 33.92
C LYS A 1089 53.59 -31.73 33.17
N GLN A 1090 54.76 -32.38 33.19
CA GLN A 1090 55.00 -33.69 32.57
C GLN A 1090 54.60 -33.76 31.08
N VAL A 1091 55.05 -32.78 30.28
CA VAL A 1091 54.71 -32.67 28.83
C VAL A 1091 55.00 -33.92 27.98
N TRP A 1092 55.86 -34.83 28.44
CA TRP A 1092 56.17 -36.09 27.77
C TRP A 1092 54.99 -37.07 27.72
N GLN A 1093 53.96 -36.89 28.54
CA GLN A 1093 52.74 -37.72 28.49
C GLN A 1093 51.93 -37.50 27.20
N SER A 1094 52.10 -36.38 26.50
CA SER A 1094 51.43 -36.07 25.23
C SER A 1094 52.44 -36.06 24.08
N PRO A 1095 52.43 -37.05 23.17
CA PRO A 1095 53.40 -37.15 22.06
C PRO A 1095 53.58 -35.89 21.19
N PRO A 1096 52.51 -35.18 20.74
CA PRO A 1096 52.67 -33.99 19.90
C PRO A 1096 53.26 -32.80 20.67
N VAL A 1097 52.90 -32.66 21.95
CA VAL A 1097 53.45 -31.61 22.82
C VAL A 1097 54.90 -31.93 23.17
N TRP A 1098 55.24 -33.20 23.42
CA TRP A 1098 56.62 -33.62 23.66
C TRP A 1098 57.53 -33.32 22.47
N GLU A 1099 57.09 -33.61 21.25
CA GLU A 1099 57.86 -33.27 20.05
C GLU A 1099 58.06 -31.75 19.90
N GLY A 1100 57.02 -30.95 20.18
CA GLY A 1100 57.13 -29.50 20.22
C GLY A 1100 58.15 -29.00 21.25
N PHE A 1101 58.24 -29.66 22.41
CA PHE A 1101 59.15 -29.28 23.50
C PHE A 1101 60.61 -29.51 23.09
N ILE A 1102 60.91 -30.66 22.48
CA ILE A 1102 62.25 -30.97 21.97
C ILE A 1102 62.68 -29.95 20.90
N ARG A 1103 61.77 -29.62 19.96
CA ARG A 1103 62.03 -28.60 18.92
C ARG A 1103 62.26 -27.21 19.52
N LEU A 1104 61.47 -26.81 20.52
CA LEU A 1104 61.64 -25.54 21.21
C LEU A 1104 62.98 -25.47 21.96
N ALA A 1105 63.37 -26.54 22.65
CA ALA A 1105 64.64 -26.62 23.36
C ALA A 1105 65.84 -26.47 22.42
N LYS A 1106 65.74 -26.96 21.18
CA LYS A 1106 66.74 -26.74 20.12
C LYS A 1106 66.81 -25.27 19.69
N VAL A 1107 65.67 -24.62 19.47
CA VAL A 1107 65.61 -23.23 18.97
C VAL A 1107 66.16 -22.23 20.00
N VAL A 1108 65.98 -22.51 21.30
CA VAL A 1108 66.37 -21.63 22.41
C VAL A 1108 67.79 -21.93 22.95
N GLN A 1109 68.54 -22.83 22.30
CA GLN A 1109 69.95 -23.08 22.63
C GLN A 1109 70.78 -21.78 22.55
N PRO A 1110 71.69 -21.49 23.51
CA PRO A 1110 72.15 -22.31 24.64
C PRO A 1110 71.34 -22.19 25.94
N GLY A 1111 70.31 -21.34 25.99
CA GLY A 1111 69.55 -21.08 27.22
C GLY A 1111 68.74 -22.27 27.74
N SER A 1112 68.37 -23.21 26.86
CA SER A 1112 67.59 -24.41 27.20
C SER A 1112 68.34 -25.42 28.08
N PHE A 1113 69.68 -25.43 28.08
CA PHE A 1113 70.47 -26.46 28.73
C PHE A 1113 70.23 -26.59 30.23
N LYS A 1114 70.06 -25.48 30.95
CA LYS A 1114 69.77 -25.50 32.40
C LYS A 1114 68.41 -26.13 32.72
N ALA A 1115 67.41 -25.90 31.88
CA ALA A 1115 66.08 -26.49 32.05
C ALA A 1115 66.07 -27.98 31.69
N LEU A 1116 66.78 -28.39 30.63
CA LEU A 1116 66.87 -29.79 30.22
C LEU A 1116 67.51 -30.69 31.30
N LEU A 1117 68.42 -30.16 32.11
CA LEU A 1117 69.03 -30.89 33.24
C LEU A 1117 68.06 -31.18 34.40
N LEU A 1118 66.85 -30.61 34.38
CA LEU A 1118 65.79 -30.90 35.36
C LEU A 1118 64.88 -32.07 34.93
N LEU A 1119 65.08 -32.64 33.75
CA LEU A 1119 64.29 -33.77 33.25
C LEU A 1119 64.66 -35.08 33.96
N PRO A 1120 63.70 -36.00 34.14
CA PRO A 1120 63.99 -37.37 34.53
C PRO A 1120 64.91 -38.07 33.51
N ARG A 1121 65.71 -39.03 33.97
CA ARG A 1121 66.72 -39.76 33.18
C ARG A 1121 66.17 -40.28 31.83
N GLU A 1122 65.08 -41.04 31.86
CA GLU A 1122 64.47 -41.64 30.66
C GLU A 1122 64.08 -40.60 29.60
N GLN A 1123 63.63 -39.42 30.05
CA GLN A 1123 63.19 -38.35 29.14
C GLN A 1123 64.38 -37.55 28.59
N LEU A 1124 65.46 -37.42 29.37
CA LEU A 1124 66.70 -36.81 28.91
C LEU A 1124 67.40 -37.69 27.86
N GLU A 1125 67.38 -39.01 28.04
CA GLU A 1125 67.84 -40.01 27.05
C GLU A 1125 67.07 -39.86 25.72
N ASP A 1126 65.74 -39.77 25.76
CA ASP A 1126 64.93 -39.60 24.54
C ASP A 1126 65.20 -38.26 23.82
N VAL A 1127 65.41 -37.16 24.55
CA VAL A 1127 65.79 -35.85 23.95
C VAL A 1127 67.11 -35.95 23.21
N VAL A 1128 68.13 -36.57 23.82
CA VAL A 1128 69.46 -36.72 23.22
C VAL A 1128 69.42 -37.65 22.00
N ARG A 1129 68.62 -38.73 22.08
CA ARG A 1129 68.40 -39.67 20.97
C ARG A 1129 67.70 -39.02 19.78
N ARG A 1130 66.64 -38.24 20.02
CA ARG A 1130 65.87 -37.58 18.95
C ARG A 1130 66.56 -36.34 18.38
N GLN A 1131 67.43 -35.67 19.16
CA GLN A 1131 68.09 -34.44 18.73
C GLN A 1131 69.58 -34.41 19.15
N PRO A 1132 70.48 -35.07 18.38
CA PRO A 1132 71.90 -35.23 18.73
C PRO A 1132 72.68 -33.92 18.88
N ALA A 1133 72.25 -32.84 18.21
CA ALA A 1133 72.95 -31.55 18.22
C ALA A 1133 72.95 -30.86 19.61
N LEU A 1134 72.08 -31.28 20.53
CA LEU A 1134 72.03 -30.75 21.90
C LEU A 1134 73.05 -31.42 22.83
N LYS A 1135 73.56 -32.62 22.46
CA LYS A 1135 74.44 -33.46 23.28
C LYS A 1135 75.74 -32.73 23.66
N GLU A 1136 76.40 -32.11 22.69
CA GLU A 1136 77.70 -31.46 22.93
C GLU A 1136 77.58 -30.20 23.80
N GLY A 1137 76.47 -29.46 23.67
CA GLY A 1137 76.21 -28.29 24.49
C GLY A 1137 75.79 -28.61 25.92
N LEU A 1138 74.99 -29.67 26.13
CA LEU A 1138 74.67 -30.20 27.46
C LEU A 1138 75.93 -30.66 28.19
N ARG A 1139 76.82 -31.37 27.48
CA ARG A 1139 78.11 -31.83 28.02
C ARG A 1139 78.98 -30.68 28.52
N LYS A 1140 79.09 -29.59 27.74
CA LYS A 1140 79.86 -28.39 28.12
C LYS A 1140 79.29 -27.70 29.37
N VAL A 1141 77.96 -27.66 29.52
CA VAL A 1141 77.30 -27.04 30.69
C VAL A 1141 77.50 -27.87 31.97
N VAL A 1142 77.40 -29.20 31.90
CA VAL A 1142 77.66 -30.10 33.04
C VAL A 1142 79.13 -30.07 33.46
N GLN A 1143 80.06 -30.07 32.49
CA GLN A 1143 81.51 -29.96 32.76
C GLN A 1143 81.92 -28.60 33.37
N SER A 1144 81.16 -27.54 33.08
CA SER A 1144 81.41 -26.19 33.63
C SER A 1144 80.91 -25.99 35.08
N GLY A 1145 80.33 -27.02 35.71
CA GLY A 1145 79.86 -26.96 37.10
C GLY A 1145 78.53 -26.23 37.33
N MET A 1146 77.79 -25.91 36.26
CA MET A 1146 76.48 -25.23 36.34
C MET A 1146 75.27 -26.18 36.38
N GLY A 1147 75.47 -27.49 36.59
CA GLY A 1147 74.43 -28.53 36.66
C GLY A 1147 74.27 -29.16 38.07
N PRO A 1148 73.37 -30.15 38.23
CA PRO A 1148 73.17 -30.84 39.52
C PRO A 1148 74.47 -31.53 39.99
N VAL A 1149 74.78 -31.37 41.28
CA VAL A 1149 76.05 -31.81 41.91
C VAL A 1149 75.80 -33.09 42.73
N GLY A 1150 76.71 -34.07 42.67
CA GLY A 1150 76.60 -35.35 43.38
C GLY A 1150 76.26 -36.52 42.44
N ASP A 1151 75.59 -37.56 42.95
CA ASP A 1151 75.25 -38.77 42.17
C ASP A 1151 74.33 -38.48 40.98
N ALA A 1152 73.42 -37.52 41.09
CA ALA A 1152 72.57 -37.06 39.98
C ALA A 1152 73.38 -36.45 38.80
N GLY A 1153 74.52 -35.81 39.08
CA GLY A 1153 75.41 -35.28 38.04
C GLY A 1153 76.20 -36.37 37.31
N LYS A 1154 76.51 -37.48 38.00
CA LYS A 1154 77.16 -38.66 37.42
C LYS A 1154 76.21 -39.46 36.54
N GLU A 1155 74.97 -39.68 36.98
CA GLU A 1155 73.93 -40.36 36.20
C GLU A 1155 73.62 -39.63 34.87
N ILE A 1156 73.60 -38.30 34.88
CA ILE A 1156 73.39 -37.49 33.67
C ILE A 1156 74.59 -37.55 32.72
N MET A 1157 75.82 -37.62 33.25
CA MET A 1157 77.02 -37.81 32.44
C MET A 1157 77.07 -39.20 31.79
N GLU A 1158 76.58 -40.24 32.47
CA GLU A 1158 76.49 -41.62 31.94
C GLU A 1158 75.57 -41.66 30.69
N VAL A 1159 74.40 -41.03 30.77
CA VAL A 1159 73.47 -40.85 29.63
C VAL A 1159 74.11 -40.09 28.45
N LEU A 1160 74.99 -39.12 28.74
CA LEU A 1160 75.66 -38.32 27.72
C LEU A 1160 76.91 -39.03 27.15
N GLU A 1161 77.41 -40.09 27.78
CA GLU A 1161 78.59 -40.86 27.38
C GLU A 1161 78.27 -42.12 26.57
N GLU A 1162 77.02 -42.60 26.56
CA GLU A 1162 76.62 -43.76 25.74
C GLU A 1162 76.83 -43.52 24.21
N PRO A 1163 77.44 -44.48 23.49
CA PRO A 1163 77.67 -44.38 22.05
C PRO A 1163 76.40 -44.67 21.25
N ALA A 1164 76.14 -43.85 20.23
CA ALA A 1164 75.02 -44.02 19.31
C ALA A 1164 75.36 -45.08 18.25
N GLU A 1165 75.05 -46.35 18.50
CA GLU A 1165 75.02 -47.40 17.46
C GLU A 1165 73.78 -48.29 17.62
N GLN A 1166 72.81 -48.15 16.70
CA GLN A 1166 72.37 -49.21 15.80
C GLN A 1166 71.30 -48.68 14.83
N VAL A 1167 71.71 -48.65 13.57
CA VAL A 1167 70.92 -48.37 12.36
C VAL A 1167 70.66 -49.73 11.68
N LEU A 1168 69.48 -49.90 11.06
CA LEU A 1168 68.96 -51.00 10.21
C LEU A 1168 68.26 -52.15 10.99
N GLN A 1169 67.04 -52.61 10.67
CA GLN A 1169 66.33 -52.76 9.38
C GLN A 1169 64.79 -52.82 9.60
N GLN A 1170 64.03 -52.23 8.66
CA GLN A 1170 62.58 -52.46 8.48
C GLN A 1170 62.31 -53.84 7.85
N PRO A 1171 61.05 -54.31 7.89
CA PRO A 1171 60.37 -54.49 6.60
C PRO A 1171 58.93 -53.97 6.57
N GLY A 1172 58.62 -53.23 5.49
CA GLY A 1172 57.41 -53.34 4.68
C GLY A 1172 56.05 -52.97 5.30
N VAL A 1173 55.62 -51.73 5.08
CA VAL A 1173 54.23 -51.46 4.66
C VAL A 1173 54.30 -50.49 3.48
N GLU A 1174 53.54 -50.86 2.45
CA GLU A 1174 53.53 -50.35 1.09
C GLU A 1174 53.16 -48.86 0.96
N GLU A 1175 53.78 -48.27 -0.05
CA GLU A 1175 53.50 -46.98 -0.70
C GLU A 1175 52.04 -46.88 -1.20
N PRO A 1176 51.47 -45.66 -1.41
CA PRO A 1176 51.88 -44.88 -2.58
C PRO A 1176 52.00 -43.36 -2.40
N VAL A 1177 53.03 -42.83 -3.07
CA VAL A 1177 52.99 -41.75 -4.07
C VAL A 1177 52.91 -40.30 -3.59
N ALA A 1178 53.99 -39.60 -3.93
CA ALA A 1178 54.07 -38.15 -4.05
C ALA A 1178 53.23 -37.61 -5.22
N LEU A 1179 52.66 -36.44 -4.97
CA LEU A 1179 51.99 -35.49 -5.85
C LEU A 1179 52.61 -35.35 -7.26
N PRO A 1180 51.85 -34.80 -8.21
CA PRO A 1180 52.20 -33.43 -8.56
C PRO A 1180 51.02 -32.45 -8.58
N VAL A 1181 51.36 -31.24 -8.16
CA VAL A 1181 50.66 -29.98 -8.35
C VAL A 1181 50.34 -29.77 -9.83
N GLN A 1182 49.11 -29.38 -10.17
CA GLN A 1182 48.83 -28.40 -11.22
C GLN A 1182 47.44 -27.77 -11.05
N SER A 1183 47.46 -26.43 -10.89
CA SER A 1183 46.41 -25.44 -11.20
C SER A 1183 45.00 -25.59 -10.60
N GLY A 1184 44.65 -24.62 -9.74
CA GLY A 1184 43.28 -24.34 -9.29
C GLY A 1184 43.27 -23.74 -7.90
#